data_AF-A0A8C5QBW5-F1
#
_entry.id   AF-A0A8C5QBW5-F1
#
_cell.length_a   1.000
_cell.length_b   1.000
_cell.length_c   1.000
_cell.angle_alpha   90.00
_cell.angle_beta   90.00
_cell.angle_gamma   90.00
#
_symmetry.space_group_name_H-M   'P 1'
#
loop_
_entity.id
_entity.type
_entity.pdbx_description
1 polymer ?
#
loop_
_entity_poly.entity_id
_entity_poly.type
_entity_poly.pdbx_seq_one_letter_code
_entity_poly.pdbx_strand_id
1 'polypeptide(L)'
;MDPQTGPAELTIRNLFWKLIDILEEDVDGFLDEVSAILPTSQEMYRNPTASGTQHERVVMTLNLILKKGEETCMNFLQHLQNMRIRFPKLSSLSGDFPEKKKYIFDKTLQHLRTEDCKTSKLSLKKVLSIRKENLKDTDLQSIHFLRKLLALNRNARNTYSEENTSQMELSVDDEEYDNVNDASASLHPLDVVCALLHCSDHFLQQEIVFKMSMCQFAVPLLLPAGDGTYCTLMLWAMRDIVKRWTPHSLTDSKGFMEDNVVNVPMPTFSFVRLGKTKLSKSKILNQVLGQDQQHLDFFIHDDMEGGNIERKISDGLVEMSWYFPSGSKSSDAFEEPIAVTNLRGDLESNWNQFSFLTRVSSAVFIFTERIGEREIRVLSNCNTSSTKYDFFITHHEKYENLKQTGNICIMSKKKTENDRVLVKKIRHYITKSLKSFSKKEIETMKEQAFELGIHVDELVAECSKAREDAGEITNTIKDVARYKNETMSLQGERWKEISKLEKELCRMRKQGKKNVQEYQSELIRQSNELYEKQYACTLPHGMEMFIKVMELPLTNKLNFLKYMKIGLGSIVRENVLPLQAHYMENCKGTENQDKIKELDQKICDSSLGIEHFLREMGQFYEAACVMSRGKKCETDEEKYARLPGMAADLLLDGFPLELIDGDASNIPMQWVSDVLKKVDTKTGGRCKMRVITVLGVQSTGKSTLLNTMFGLQFPVASGRCTRGAFMTLLRVEKDFIEELGCDFILVIDTEGLKAPELASLEDSYEHDNELAMLVVGLSDITIINMAMENAAEMMDTLQIVVHAFLRMKEIGKKPKCLFVHQNVSDVSNYVNNMRDRKKLRDMLDKMTMIAAKMENKSTIKTFNDMIDYDIEKDNWYIPGLWLGGPPMAAVNLGYSENISELKKYLLTLMGPKASMNKAQTFSDFIEWVKSLWKAAKHEKFIFSFRNSLVAQAYQKLSMRFSQWEWDFTKAVYSWVSDTEMQIRNLSPDTLQEDAFTSYQKNELQSLLHNEKEKMLKLLENYFEDDSESSVHLIERYKEEYRVCVDFLKNELERNATNSFNKTFQNQKWKINIQRVLDKYQEILESKVINLLGKYGEERCEMSDTKLEEEFEVIWKETMSDLQAEPLLSAI
;
A
#
# COMPACT_ATOMS: atom_id res chain seq x y z
N MET A 1 17.83 -15.69 30.60
CA MET A 1 18.32 -17.08 30.72
C MET A 1 18.54 -17.36 32.18
N ASP A 2 17.95 -18.43 32.74
CA ASP A 2 18.60 -19.15 33.83
C ASP A 2 19.43 -20.27 33.15
N PRO A 3 20.76 -20.34 33.29
CA PRO A 3 21.63 -20.93 32.28
C PRO A 3 21.92 -22.43 32.45
N GLN A 4 21.13 -23.18 33.24
CA GLN A 4 21.60 -24.46 33.80
C GLN A 4 21.01 -25.77 33.23
N THR A 5 19.93 -25.77 32.43
CA THR A 5 19.37 -27.01 31.87
C THR A 5 20.03 -27.38 30.54
N GLY A 6 20.93 -28.37 30.58
CA GLY A 6 21.63 -28.81 29.38
C GLY A 6 20.82 -29.79 28.49
N PRO A 7 21.30 -30.02 27.24
CA PRO A 7 20.71 -30.94 26.26
C PRO A 7 20.32 -32.34 26.76
N ALA A 8 21.18 -32.97 27.54
CA ALA A 8 21.01 -34.32 28.05
C ALA A 8 20.00 -34.36 29.18
N GLU A 9 20.03 -33.37 30.08
CA GLU A 9 19.02 -33.23 31.12
C GLU A 9 17.62 -33.12 30.49
N LEU A 10 17.46 -32.31 29.46
CA LEU A 10 16.19 -32.15 28.74
C LEU A 10 15.74 -33.44 28.05
N THR A 11 16.68 -34.20 27.48
CA THR A 11 16.40 -35.48 26.82
C THR A 11 15.88 -36.51 27.83
N ILE A 12 16.49 -36.60 29.01
CA ILE A 12 16.02 -37.48 30.09
C ILE A 12 14.65 -37.04 30.59
N ARG A 13 14.40 -35.72 30.72
CA ARG A 13 13.07 -35.20 31.08
C ARG A 13 11.99 -35.55 30.05
N ASN A 14 12.30 -35.51 28.76
CA ASN A 14 11.38 -35.90 27.69
C ASN A 14 11.10 -37.40 27.67
N LEU A 15 12.12 -38.20 27.97
CA LEU A 15 12.02 -39.66 28.00
C LEU A 15 11.60 -40.21 29.36
N PHE A 16 11.40 -39.35 30.35
CA PHE A 16 11.33 -39.71 31.77
C PHE A 16 10.34 -40.84 32.03
N TRP A 17 9.13 -40.74 31.49
CA TRP A 17 8.08 -41.74 31.68
C TRP A 17 8.35 -43.04 30.92
N LYS A 18 8.85 -42.95 29.69
CA LYS A 18 9.23 -44.16 28.93
C LYS A 18 10.39 -44.89 29.59
N LEU A 19 11.33 -44.14 30.16
CA LEU A 19 12.43 -44.70 30.94
C LEU A 19 11.90 -45.37 32.19
N ILE A 20 10.97 -44.77 32.93
CA ILE A 20 10.36 -45.43 34.09
C ILE A 20 9.67 -46.74 33.68
N ASP A 21 8.82 -46.72 32.65
CA ASP A 21 8.11 -47.91 32.17
C ASP A 21 9.07 -49.07 31.81
N ILE A 22 10.24 -48.75 31.24
CA ILE A 22 11.23 -49.76 30.85
C ILE A 22 12.08 -50.22 32.03
N LEU A 23 12.50 -49.29 32.88
CA LEU A 23 13.44 -49.54 33.98
C LEU A 23 12.74 -50.14 35.21
N GLU A 24 11.42 -49.96 35.34
CA GLU A 24 10.58 -50.60 36.36
C GLU A 24 10.50 -52.12 36.15
N GLU A 25 10.80 -52.64 34.95
CA GLU A 25 10.82 -54.08 34.66
C GLU A 25 11.92 -54.84 35.43
N ASP A 26 13.05 -54.18 35.75
CA ASP A 26 14.15 -54.72 36.55
C ASP A 26 14.83 -53.59 37.35
N VAL A 27 14.19 -53.18 38.45
CA VAL A 27 14.65 -52.05 39.28
C VAL A 27 16.02 -52.31 39.90
N ASP A 28 16.25 -53.50 40.43
CA ASP A 28 17.54 -53.83 41.07
C ASP A 28 18.67 -53.80 40.03
N GLY A 29 18.39 -54.28 38.80
CA GLY A 29 19.33 -54.18 37.69
C GLY A 29 19.61 -52.78 37.18
N PHE A 30 18.60 -51.92 37.15
CA PHE A 30 18.77 -50.50 36.84
C PHE A 30 19.63 -49.80 37.89
N LEU A 31 19.39 -50.07 39.17
CA LEU A 31 20.15 -49.47 40.27
C LEU A 31 21.62 -49.91 40.26
N ASP A 32 21.90 -51.18 39.94
CA ASP A 32 23.27 -51.69 39.74
C ASP A 32 24.00 -50.97 38.61
N GLU A 33 23.34 -50.80 37.45
CA GLU A 33 23.92 -50.10 36.28
C GLU A 33 24.17 -48.61 36.56
N VAL A 34 23.26 -47.94 37.28
CA VAL A 34 23.40 -46.51 37.65
C VAL A 34 24.48 -46.30 38.72
N SER A 35 24.70 -47.27 39.60
CA SER A 35 25.75 -47.20 40.63
C SER A 35 27.16 -47.04 40.05
N ALA A 36 27.38 -47.52 38.81
CA ALA A 36 28.63 -47.35 38.07
C ALA A 36 28.84 -45.90 37.55
N ILE A 37 27.76 -45.15 37.33
CA ILE A 37 27.77 -43.77 36.81
C ILE A 37 27.72 -42.74 37.94
N LEU A 38 27.12 -43.11 39.08
CA LEU A 38 26.90 -42.27 40.25
C LEU A 38 27.51 -42.90 41.51
N PRO A 39 28.83 -42.78 41.75
CA PRO A 39 29.50 -43.42 42.89
C PRO A 39 28.99 -42.97 44.27
N THR A 40 28.41 -41.77 44.36
CA THR A 40 27.86 -41.19 45.60
C THR A 40 26.51 -41.78 46.03
N SER A 41 25.92 -42.70 45.25
CA SER A 41 24.63 -43.31 45.57
C SER A 41 24.71 -44.39 46.66
N GLN A 42 25.91 -44.86 47.03
CA GLN A 42 26.12 -45.85 48.09
C GLN A 42 25.55 -45.46 49.46
N GLU A 43 25.36 -44.15 49.75
CA GLU A 43 24.75 -43.70 51.01
C GLU A 43 23.21 -43.83 51.04
N MET A 44 22.51 -43.80 49.90
CA MET A 44 21.06 -44.04 49.85
C MET A 44 20.69 -45.53 49.84
N TYR A 45 21.61 -46.40 49.39
CA TYR A 45 21.39 -47.85 49.30
C TYR A 45 21.39 -48.58 50.65
N ARG A 46 21.76 -47.91 51.75
CA ARG A 46 21.86 -48.52 53.10
C ARG A 46 20.72 -48.18 54.06
N ASN A 47 19.59 -47.66 53.59
CA ASN A 47 18.41 -47.49 54.43
C ASN A 47 17.31 -48.51 54.05
N PRO A 48 17.04 -49.54 54.88
CA PRO A 48 16.03 -50.58 54.60
C PRO A 48 14.57 -50.09 54.63
N THR A 49 14.32 -48.78 54.78
CA THR A 49 12.99 -48.17 54.97
C THR A 49 12.75 -46.95 54.06
N ALA A 50 13.23 -46.98 52.81
CA ALA A 50 12.59 -46.17 51.77
C ALA A 50 11.32 -46.91 51.31
N SER A 51 10.26 -46.79 52.11
CA SER A 51 8.94 -47.35 51.80
C SER A 51 8.37 -46.69 50.56
N GLY A 52 8.59 -47.31 49.40
CA GLY A 52 8.03 -46.87 48.14
C GLY A 52 7.92 -48.03 47.15
N THR A 53 6.95 -47.92 46.25
CA THR A 53 6.74 -48.88 45.16
C THR A 53 8.01 -49.00 44.28
N GLN A 54 8.15 -50.08 43.49
CA GLN A 54 9.24 -50.24 42.50
C GLN A 54 9.36 -48.98 41.61
N HIS A 55 8.21 -48.45 41.19
CA HIS A 55 8.05 -47.17 40.52
C HIS A 55 8.74 -45.98 41.24
N GLU A 56 8.46 -45.77 42.52
CA GLU A 56 9.00 -44.63 43.29
C GLU A 56 10.53 -44.66 43.35
N ARG A 57 11.14 -45.85 43.44
CA ARG A 57 12.59 -46.02 43.45
C ARG A 57 13.24 -45.62 42.12
N VAL A 58 12.63 -45.99 41.00
CA VAL A 58 13.10 -45.58 39.65
C VAL A 58 12.94 -44.07 39.47
N VAL A 59 11.78 -43.52 39.84
CA VAL A 59 11.49 -42.08 39.78
C VAL A 59 12.48 -41.26 40.62
N MET A 60 12.75 -41.66 41.86
CA MET A 60 13.72 -40.97 42.72
C MET A 60 15.12 -40.96 42.11
N THR A 61 15.54 -42.09 41.54
CA THR A 61 16.87 -42.25 40.92
C THR A 61 17.03 -41.41 39.66
N LEU A 62 16.03 -41.40 38.77
CA LEU A 62 16.05 -40.53 37.59
C LEU A 62 16.01 -39.04 37.98
N ASN A 63 15.26 -38.67 39.01
CA ASN A 63 15.27 -37.30 39.53
C ASN A 63 16.63 -36.91 40.15
N LEU A 64 17.36 -37.85 40.76
CA LEU A 64 18.71 -37.64 41.25
C LEU A 64 19.71 -37.41 40.11
N ILE A 65 19.59 -38.18 39.02
CA ILE A 65 20.39 -37.98 37.79
C ILE A 65 20.16 -36.58 37.24
N LEU A 66 18.89 -36.16 37.12
CA LEU A 66 18.53 -34.81 36.65
C LEU A 66 19.08 -33.71 37.56
N LYS A 67 19.04 -33.88 38.90
CA LYS A 67 19.57 -32.90 39.86
C LYS A 67 21.09 -32.76 39.85
N LYS A 68 21.83 -33.75 39.36
CA LYS A 68 23.31 -33.76 39.31
C LYS A 68 23.88 -32.93 38.15
N GLY A 69 23.04 -32.45 37.24
CA GLY A 69 23.42 -31.57 36.14
C GLY A 69 23.81 -32.31 34.85
N GLU A 70 24.13 -31.51 33.83
CA GLU A 70 24.23 -31.94 32.43
C GLU A 70 25.27 -33.03 32.15
N GLU A 71 26.44 -32.97 32.78
CA GLU A 71 27.51 -33.96 32.56
C GLU A 71 27.09 -35.37 33.03
N THR A 72 26.40 -35.45 34.17
CA THR A 72 25.87 -36.72 34.69
C THR A 72 24.74 -37.23 33.79
N CYS A 73 23.90 -36.33 33.27
CA CYS A 73 22.85 -36.68 32.32
C CYS A 73 23.43 -37.20 31.00
N MET A 74 24.50 -36.60 30.46
CA MET A 74 25.18 -37.08 29.27
C MET A 74 25.77 -38.47 29.48
N ASN A 75 26.47 -38.69 30.58
CA ASN A 75 27.03 -40.00 30.92
C ASN A 75 25.94 -41.08 31.06
N PHE A 76 24.79 -40.71 31.66
CA PHE A 76 23.63 -41.60 31.77
C PHE A 76 23.04 -41.97 30.39
N LEU A 77 22.87 -41.00 29.49
CA LEU A 77 22.36 -41.24 28.13
C LEU A 77 23.32 -42.09 27.28
N GLN A 78 24.63 -41.92 27.43
CA GLN A 78 25.62 -42.77 26.79
C GLN A 78 25.56 -44.20 27.34
N HIS A 79 25.48 -44.36 28.66
CA HIS A 79 25.40 -45.68 29.31
C HIS A 79 24.07 -46.40 29.04
N LEU A 80 22.98 -45.67 28.80
CA LEU A 80 21.69 -46.21 28.38
C LEU A 80 21.80 -47.08 27.11
N GLN A 81 22.80 -46.82 26.25
CA GLN A 81 23.06 -47.67 25.09
C GLN A 81 23.62 -49.04 25.48
N ASN A 82 24.44 -49.10 26.54
CA ASN A 82 25.00 -50.35 27.08
C ASN A 82 23.94 -51.17 27.83
N MET A 83 23.00 -50.49 28.49
CA MET A 83 21.87 -51.11 29.19
C MET A 83 20.89 -51.86 28.27
N ARG A 84 20.99 -51.72 26.93
CA ARG A 84 20.09 -52.36 25.95
C ARG A 84 20.08 -53.88 26.02
N ILE A 85 21.17 -54.51 26.47
CA ILE A 85 21.25 -55.97 26.61
C ILE A 85 20.29 -56.46 27.71
N ARG A 86 20.21 -55.69 28.81
CA ARG A 86 19.38 -55.99 29.99
C ARG A 86 17.95 -55.47 29.83
N PHE A 87 17.78 -54.35 29.13
CA PHE A 87 16.48 -53.75 28.82
C PHE A 87 16.28 -53.65 27.29
N PRO A 88 15.85 -54.74 26.62
CA PRO A 88 15.67 -54.75 25.16
C PRO A 88 14.72 -53.68 24.63
N LYS A 89 13.74 -53.25 25.43
CA LYS A 89 12.78 -52.20 25.10
C LYS A 89 13.41 -50.81 24.94
N LEU A 90 14.64 -50.58 25.45
CA LEU A 90 15.41 -49.36 25.19
C LEU A 90 15.73 -49.16 23.70
N SER A 91 15.71 -50.23 22.89
CA SER A 91 15.84 -50.14 21.43
C SER A 91 14.71 -49.32 20.78
N SER A 92 13.51 -49.34 21.38
CA SER A 92 12.35 -48.55 20.91
C SER A 92 12.52 -47.05 21.14
N LEU A 93 13.37 -46.64 22.09
CA LEU A 93 13.71 -45.23 22.37
C LEU A 93 14.80 -44.69 21.43
N SER A 94 15.42 -45.54 20.61
CA SER A 94 16.50 -45.14 19.70
C SER A 94 16.11 -44.00 18.74
N GLY A 95 14.81 -43.85 18.43
CA GLY A 95 14.23 -42.76 17.63
C GLY A 95 14.22 -41.39 18.32
N ASP A 96 14.20 -41.37 19.65
CA ASP A 96 13.97 -40.16 20.44
C ASP A 96 15.26 -39.45 20.86
N PHE A 97 16.43 -40.03 20.56
CA PHE A 97 17.73 -39.43 20.86
C PHE A 97 18.06 -38.23 19.94
N PRO A 98 18.71 -37.18 20.46
CA PRO A 98 19.02 -35.95 19.71
C PRO A 98 19.77 -36.17 18.40
N GLU A 99 20.76 -37.07 18.37
CA GLU A 99 21.60 -37.34 17.18
C GLU A 99 20.78 -37.88 16.00
N LYS A 100 19.83 -38.78 16.27
CA LYS A 100 18.97 -39.36 15.23
C LYS A 100 17.91 -38.37 14.77
N LYS A 101 17.35 -37.55 15.66
CA LYS A 101 16.44 -36.44 15.28
C LYS A 101 17.13 -35.44 14.37
N LYS A 102 18.38 -35.06 14.69
CA LYS A 102 19.21 -34.22 13.85
C LYS A 102 19.47 -34.85 12.48
N TYR A 103 19.80 -36.13 12.41
CA TYR A 103 19.97 -36.83 11.14
C TYR A 103 18.69 -36.86 10.29
N ILE A 104 17.53 -37.10 10.90
CA ILE A 104 16.23 -37.10 10.20
C ILE A 104 15.87 -35.70 9.70
N PHE A 105 16.12 -34.67 10.52
CA PHE A 105 15.94 -33.28 10.13
C PHE A 105 16.84 -32.91 8.95
N ASP A 106 18.12 -33.25 9.04
CA ASP A 106 19.09 -33.04 7.97
C ASP A 106 18.65 -33.70 6.66
N LYS A 107 18.26 -34.98 6.71
CA LYS A 107 17.73 -35.71 5.54
C LYS A 107 16.48 -35.05 4.95
N THR A 108 15.62 -34.49 5.80
CA THR A 108 14.42 -33.75 5.37
C THR A 108 14.81 -32.46 4.64
N LEU A 109 15.81 -31.73 5.13
CA LEU A 109 16.36 -30.54 4.46
C LEU A 109 16.99 -30.88 3.10
N GLN A 110 17.68 -32.02 2.99
CA GLN A 110 18.23 -32.47 1.71
C GLN A 110 17.13 -32.73 0.68
N HIS A 111 16.05 -33.38 1.12
CA HIS A 111 14.89 -33.65 0.27
C HIS A 111 14.22 -32.35 -0.20
N LEU A 112 14.18 -31.31 0.65
CA LEU A 112 13.66 -29.99 0.31
C LEU A 112 14.65 -29.10 -0.46
N ARG A 113 15.88 -29.56 -0.69
CA ARG A 113 17.04 -28.79 -1.21
C ARG A 113 17.23 -27.44 -0.49
N THR A 114 17.04 -27.45 0.82
CA THR A 114 17.23 -26.27 1.69
C THR A 114 18.47 -26.43 2.59
N GLU A 115 19.44 -27.25 2.19
CA GLU A 115 20.66 -27.53 2.97
C GLU A 115 21.49 -26.26 3.25
N ASP A 116 21.58 -25.37 2.26
CA ASP A 116 22.27 -24.07 2.38
C ASP A 116 21.71 -23.20 3.50
N CYS A 117 20.45 -23.46 3.91
CA CYS A 117 19.77 -22.68 4.95
C CYS A 117 20.38 -22.86 6.34
N LYS A 118 21.19 -23.92 6.54
CA LYS A 118 22.00 -24.10 7.75
C LYS A 118 23.10 -23.05 7.89
N THR A 119 23.60 -22.51 6.77
CA THR A 119 24.65 -21.49 6.77
C THR A 119 24.09 -20.07 6.62
N SER A 120 22.99 -19.92 5.88
CA SER A 120 22.30 -18.63 5.71
C SER A 120 20.78 -18.83 5.65
N LYS A 121 20.04 -18.30 6.63
CA LYS A 121 18.57 -18.39 6.65
C LYS A 121 17.93 -17.78 5.40
N LEU A 122 16.79 -18.33 4.99
CA LEU A 122 15.93 -17.77 3.95
C LEU A 122 15.34 -16.45 4.43
N SER A 123 15.50 -15.40 3.63
CA SER A 123 14.93 -14.10 3.90
C SER A 123 13.70 -13.83 3.06
N LEU A 124 12.81 -12.97 3.57
CA LEU A 124 11.61 -12.54 2.84
C LEU A 124 11.97 -11.99 1.45
N LYS A 125 12.99 -11.13 1.39
CA LYS A 125 13.53 -10.59 0.13
C LYS A 125 13.91 -11.66 -0.89
N LYS A 126 14.53 -12.77 -0.45
CA LYS A 126 14.93 -13.88 -1.33
C LYS A 126 13.71 -14.65 -1.84
N VAL A 127 12.61 -14.71 -1.09
CA VAL A 127 11.38 -15.39 -1.52
C VAL A 127 10.54 -14.51 -2.46
N LEU A 128 10.52 -13.20 -2.23
CA LEU A 128 9.78 -12.23 -3.05
C LEU A 128 10.47 -11.89 -4.39
N SER A 129 11.75 -12.25 -4.55
CA SER A 129 12.49 -12.07 -5.81
C SER A 129 11.78 -12.73 -7.00
N ILE A 130 11.81 -12.08 -8.16
CA ILE A 130 11.25 -12.62 -9.40
C ILE A 130 12.26 -13.57 -10.06
N ARG A 131 11.84 -14.80 -10.30
CA ARG A 131 12.68 -15.88 -10.84
C ARG A 131 12.01 -16.58 -12.01
N LYS A 132 12.79 -17.37 -12.75
CA LYS A 132 12.29 -18.15 -13.88
C LYS A 132 11.19 -19.14 -13.49
N GLU A 133 11.27 -19.70 -12.30
CA GLU A 133 10.24 -20.62 -11.81
C GLU A 133 8.93 -19.90 -11.41
N ASN A 134 8.82 -18.58 -11.56
CA ASN A 134 7.51 -17.92 -11.53
C ASN A 134 6.68 -18.17 -12.80
N LEU A 135 7.32 -18.59 -13.90
CA LEU A 135 6.66 -18.94 -15.16
C LEU A 135 6.37 -20.45 -15.31
N LYS A 136 7.03 -21.30 -14.51
CA LYS A 136 6.89 -22.76 -14.56
C LYS A 136 6.66 -23.30 -13.16
N ASP A 137 5.64 -24.13 -12.99
CA ASP A 137 5.47 -24.90 -11.75
C ASP A 137 6.65 -25.88 -11.63
N THR A 138 7.62 -25.54 -10.78
CA THR A 138 8.81 -26.38 -10.56
C THR A 138 8.54 -27.48 -9.53
N ASP A 139 9.19 -28.62 -9.73
CA ASP A 139 9.12 -29.86 -8.92
C ASP A 139 9.53 -29.74 -7.45
N LEU A 140 9.99 -28.56 -6.99
CA LEU A 140 10.54 -28.41 -5.64
C LEU A 140 9.47 -28.06 -4.60
N GLN A 141 9.07 -29.06 -3.80
CA GLN A 141 8.00 -28.98 -2.79
C GLN A 141 8.13 -27.78 -1.82
N SER A 142 9.34 -27.42 -1.40
CA SER A 142 9.61 -26.30 -0.46
C SER A 142 9.28 -24.92 -1.04
N ILE A 143 9.79 -24.64 -2.25
CA ILE A 143 9.59 -23.37 -2.94
C ILE A 143 8.13 -23.26 -3.43
N HIS A 144 7.53 -24.40 -3.82
CA HIS A 144 6.12 -24.48 -4.20
C HIS A 144 5.20 -24.11 -3.04
N PHE A 145 5.42 -24.68 -1.85
CA PHE A 145 4.65 -24.36 -0.65
C PHE A 145 4.70 -22.86 -0.34
N LEU A 146 5.89 -22.26 -0.27
CA LEU A 146 6.05 -20.84 0.06
C LEU A 146 5.38 -19.93 -0.98
N ARG A 147 5.54 -20.22 -2.27
CA ARG A 147 4.94 -19.40 -3.33
C ARG A 147 3.41 -19.48 -3.35
N LYS A 148 2.86 -20.70 -3.27
CA LYS A 148 1.41 -20.91 -3.18
C LYS A 148 0.86 -20.23 -1.93
N LEU A 149 1.55 -20.32 -0.79
CA LEU A 149 1.13 -19.68 0.46
C LEU A 149 1.16 -18.15 0.37
N LEU A 150 2.23 -17.55 -0.18
CA LEU A 150 2.33 -16.10 -0.37
C LEU A 150 1.23 -15.55 -1.30
N ALA A 151 0.84 -16.34 -2.30
CA ALA A 151 -0.28 -16.10 -3.20
C ALA A 151 -1.66 -16.45 -2.59
N LEU A 152 -1.73 -16.78 -1.30
CA LEU A 152 -2.94 -17.15 -0.55
C LEU A 152 -3.69 -18.38 -1.10
N ASN A 153 -3.00 -19.25 -1.84
CA ASN A 153 -3.59 -20.45 -2.40
C ASN A 153 -3.84 -21.52 -1.31
N ARG A 154 -5.10 -21.92 -1.12
CA ARG A 154 -5.51 -22.91 -0.10
C ARG A 154 -4.91 -24.31 -0.34
N ASN A 155 -4.51 -24.62 -1.56
CA ASN A 155 -3.84 -25.87 -1.91
C ASN A 155 -2.33 -25.83 -1.64
N ALA A 156 -1.81 -24.78 -0.99
CA ALA A 156 -0.39 -24.68 -0.63
C ALA A 156 0.11 -25.88 0.19
N ARG A 157 -0.76 -26.49 1.02
CA ARG A 157 -0.42 -27.67 1.84
C ARG A 157 -0.32 -28.97 1.04
N ASN A 158 -0.74 -28.99 -0.22
CA ASN A 158 -0.67 -30.20 -1.00
C ASN A 158 0.78 -30.47 -1.43
N THR A 159 1.36 -31.58 -0.93
CA THR A 159 2.75 -31.96 -1.19
C THR A 159 2.92 -32.92 -2.37
N TYR A 160 1.83 -33.38 -2.99
CA TYR A 160 1.88 -34.17 -4.22
C TYR A 160 2.08 -33.27 -5.44
N SER A 161 2.96 -33.69 -6.36
CA SER A 161 3.14 -33.01 -7.65
C SER A 161 2.06 -33.49 -8.63
N GLU A 162 1.42 -32.55 -9.34
CA GLU A 162 0.33 -32.83 -10.31
C GLU A 162 0.78 -33.70 -11.50
N GLU A 163 2.09 -33.78 -11.78
CA GLU A 163 2.64 -34.67 -12.84
C GLU A 163 2.61 -36.17 -12.47
N ASN A 164 2.48 -36.53 -11.19
CA ASN A 164 2.34 -37.95 -10.81
C ASN A 164 0.94 -38.50 -11.13
N THR A 165 -0.05 -37.62 -11.23
CA THR A 165 -1.45 -37.99 -11.49
C THR A 165 -1.68 -38.31 -12.97
N SER A 166 -1.01 -37.59 -13.88
CA SER A 166 -1.11 -37.83 -15.32
C SER A 166 -0.44 -39.13 -15.78
N GLN A 167 0.41 -39.75 -14.97
CA GLN A 167 0.92 -41.11 -15.19
C GLN A 167 -0.04 -42.21 -14.69
N MET A 168 -0.93 -41.90 -13.74
CA MET A 168 -1.88 -42.88 -13.20
C MET A 168 -3.15 -43.05 -14.05
N GLU A 169 -3.49 -42.10 -14.93
CA GLU A 169 -4.73 -42.16 -15.73
C GLU A 169 -4.62 -43.00 -17.03
N LEU A 170 -3.53 -43.74 -17.28
CA LEU A 170 -3.34 -44.48 -18.54
C LEU A 170 -2.91 -45.96 -18.44
N SER A 171 -3.16 -46.65 -17.34
CA SER A 171 -3.00 -48.12 -17.31
C SER A 171 -4.13 -48.82 -16.57
N VAL A 172 -5.27 -48.96 -17.24
CA VAL A 172 -6.23 -50.03 -16.97
C VAL A 172 -5.80 -51.21 -17.84
N ASP A 173 -4.88 -52.01 -17.31
CA ASP A 173 -4.57 -53.41 -17.67
C ASP A 173 -3.09 -53.67 -17.34
N ASP A 174 -2.85 -54.26 -16.17
CA ASP A 174 -2.02 -55.45 -15.98
C ASP A 174 -1.64 -55.62 -14.50
N GLU A 175 -1.94 -56.82 -14.01
CA GLU A 175 -1.59 -57.33 -12.68
C GLU A 175 -0.08 -57.59 -12.60
N GLU A 176 0.74 -56.59 -12.26
CA GLU A 176 2.10 -56.79 -11.69
C GLU A 176 2.68 -55.46 -11.20
N TYR A 177 2.61 -55.18 -9.89
CA TYR A 177 3.29 -54.04 -9.27
C TYR A 177 4.03 -54.46 -8.00
N ASP A 178 5.18 -55.11 -8.20
CA ASP A 178 6.26 -55.21 -7.20
C ASP A 178 7.57 -54.72 -7.86
N ASN A 179 7.69 -53.40 -8.03
CA ASN A 179 8.94 -52.61 -8.01
C ASN A 179 8.77 -51.22 -8.65
N VAL A 180 8.08 -50.30 -7.97
CA VAL A 180 8.29 -48.86 -8.18
C VAL A 180 8.82 -48.25 -6.88
N ASN A 181 10.03 -48.63 -6.52
CA ASN A 181 10.83 -47.95 -5.50
C ASN A 181 11.79 -46.99 -6.20
N ASP A 182 11.30 -45.79 -6.56
CA ASP A 182 12.04 -44.51 -6.55
C ASP A 182 11.23 -43.32 -7.12
N ALA A 183 9.89 -43.32 -7.00
CA ALA A 183 9.12 -42.08 -7.09
C ALA A 183 9.37 -41.27 -5.80
N SER A 184 9.93 -40.07 -5.93
CA SER A 184 10.30 -39.15 -4.84
C SER A 184 9.37 -39.25 -3.62
N ALA A 185 9.86 -39.82 -2.50
CA ALA A 185 9.07 -40.02 -1.30
C ALA A 185 8.47 -38.70 -0.80
N SER A 186 7.16 -38.50 -1.00
CA SER A 186 6.45 -37.29 -0.60
C SER A 186 6.60 -37.03 0.90
N LEU A 187 6.77 -35.75 1.26
CA LEU A 187 6.88 -35.34 2.67
C LEU A 187 5.50 -35.00 3.23
N HIS A 188 5.31 -35.26 4.52
CA HIS A 188 4.12 -34.83 5.22
C HIS A 188 4.09 -33.28 5.26
N PRO A 189 2.96 -32.62 4.97
CA PRO A 189 2.93 -31.16 4.84
C PRO A 189 3.38 -30.40 6.10
N LEU A 190 3.12 -30.94 7.30
CA LEU A 190 3.61 -30.35 8.55
C LEU A 190 5.13 -30.45 8.71
N ASP A 191 5.78 -31.47 8.14
CA ASP A 191 7.24 -31.55 8.14
C ASP A 191 7.82 -30.45 7.25
N VAL A 192 7.19 -30.18 6.09
CA VAL A 192 7.56 -29.07 5.21
C VAL A 192 7.44 -27.73 5.95
N VAL A 193 6.33 -27.49 6.65
CA VAL A 193 6.12 -26.28 7.47
C VAL A 193 7.21 -26.14 8.55
N CYS A 194 7.46 -27.19 9.32
CA CYS A 194 8.46 -27.16 10.38
C CYS A 194 9.87 -26.90 9.84
N ALA A 195 10.25 -27.58 8.76
CA ALA A 195 11.55 -27.39 8.10
C ALA A 195 11.72 -25.95 7.58
N LEU A 196 10.70 -25.42 6.91
CA LEU A 196 10.73 -24.06 6.37
C LEU A 196 10.83 -22.99 7.46
N LEU A 197 10.09 -23.14 8.57
CA LEU A 197 10.17 -22.20 9.69
C LEU A 197 11.57 -22.20 10.31
N HIS A 198 12.20 -23.36 10.51
CA HIS A 198 13.58 -23.44 10.98
C HIS A 198 14.58 -22.85 9.99
N CYS A 199 14.34 -22.99 8.68
CA CYS A 199 15.18 -22.42 7.63
C CYS A 199 14.98 -20.92 7.39
N SER A 200 13.95 -20.30 7.97
CA SER A 200 13.56 -18.92 7.70
C SER A 200 14.09 -17.94 8.75
N ASP A 201 14.38 -16.71 8.32
CA ASP A 201 14.60 -15.60 9.25
C ASP A 201 13.30 -15.18 9.96
N HIS A 202 13.43 -14.36 11.00
CA HIS A 202 12.29 -13.96 11.84
C HIS A 202 11.20 -13.19 11.06
N PHE A 203 11.55 -12.47 9.99
CA PHE A 203 10.58 -11.73 9.18
C PHE A 203 9.80 -12.65 8.24
N LEU A 204 10.49 -13.60 7.61
CA LEU A 204 9.85 -14.60 6.77
C LEU A 204 9.00 -15.57 7.59
N GLN A 205 9.43 -15.95 8.79
CA GLN A 205 8.60 -16.74 9.73
C GLN A 205 7.27 -16.04 10.03
N GLN A 206 7.32 -14.73 10.31
CA GLN A 206 6.14 -13.92 10.57
C GLN A 206 5.22 -13.83 9.34
N GLU A 207 5.79 -13.62 8.15
CA GLU A 207 5.00 -13.59 6.89
C GLU A 207 4.35 -14.94 6.59
N ILE A 208 5.07 -16.05 6.78
CA ILE A 208 4.54 -17.42 6.62
C ILE A 208 3.34 -17.61 7.55
N VAL A 209 3.50 -17.32 8.84
CA VAL A 209 2.45 -17.50 9.86
C VAL A 209 1.24 -16.58 9.61
N PHE A 210 1.48 -15.33 9.18
CA PHE A 210 0.44 -14.40 8.76
C PHE A 210 -0.37 -14.93 7.58
N LYS A 211 0.29 -15.40 6.51
CA LYS A 211 -0.38 -15.96 5.32
C LYS A 211 -1.09 -17.27 5.63
N MET A 212 -0.54 -18.12 6.51
CA MET A 212 -1.22 -19.30 7.03
C MET A 212 -2.55 -18.91 7.69
N SER A 213 -2.55 -17.92 8.57
CA SER A 213 -3.77 -17.40 9.22
C SER A 213 -4.80 -16.85 8.22
N MET A 214 -4.37 -16.20 7.15
CA MET A 214 -5.24 -15.73 6.07
C MET A 214 -5.91 -16.89 5.32
N CYS A 215 -5.18 -17.98 5.08
CA CYS A 215 -5.70 -19.21 4.49
C CYS A 215 -6.52 -20.07 5.47
N GLN A 216 -6.79 -19.58 6.70
CA GLN A 216 -7.44 -20.33 7.79
C GLN A 216 -6.70 -21.61 8.18
N PHE A 217 -5.38 -21.62 8.00
CA PHE A 217 -4.52 -22.69 8.44
C PHE A 217 -4.21 -22.54 9.92
N ALA A 218 -4.21 -23.65 10.66
CA ALA A 218 -3.67 -23.65 12.02
C ALA A 218 -2.19 -23.24 11.99
N VAL A 219 -1.83 -22.32 12.88
CA VAL A 219 -0.49 -21.72 12.97
C VAL A 219 0.34 -22.42 14.05
N PRO A 220 1.68 -22.49 13.92
CA PRO A 220 2.53 -23.05 14.96
C PRO A 220 2.52 -22.16 16.22
N LEU A 221 2.08 -22.71 17.36
CA LEU A 221 2.26 -22.09 18.68
C LEU A 221 3.59 -22.52 19.28
N LEU A 222 3.84 -23.83 19.34
CA LEU A 222 5.13 -24.40 19.74
C LEU A 222 5.74 -25.17 18.58
N LEU A 223 6.88 -24.68 18.09
CA LEU A 223 7.68 -25.33 17.05
C LEU A 223 8.62 -26.37 17.70
N PRO A 224 8.56 -27.66 17.29
CA PRO A 224 9.41 -28.69 17.86
C PRO A 224 10.87 -28.45 17.49
N ALA A 225 11.77 -28.97 18.32
CA ALA A 225 13.20 -28.87 18.09
C ALA A 225 13.57 -29.55 16.75
N GLY A 226 14.17 -28.80 15.82
CA GLY A 226 14.67 -29.29 14.54
C GLY A 226 16.03 -29.98 14.72
N ASP A 227 17.10 -29.30 14.33
CA ASP A 227 18.50 -29.68 14.60
C ASP A 227 19.00 -29.25 15.99
N GLY A 228 18.27 -28.35 16.65
CA GLY A 228 18.55 -27.84 17.99
C GLY A 228 17.99 -28.70 19.12
N THR A 229 18.16 -28.22 20.35
CA THR A 229 17.78 -28.92 21.59
C THR A 229 16.44 -28.51 22.16
N TYR A 230 15.95 -27.30 21.87
CA TYR A 230 14.80 -26.70 22.55
C TYR A 230 13.62 -26.48 21.61
N CYS A 231 12.42 -26.63 22.17
CA CYS A 231 11.16 -26.22 21.55
C CYS A 231 11.03 -24.69 21.59
N THR A 232 10.42 -24.08 20.57
CA THR A 232 10.28 -22.62 20.47
C THR A 232 8.81 -22.20 20.49
N LEU A 233 8.44 -21.29 21.39
CA LEU A 233 7.19 -20.53 21.36
C LEU A 233 7.29 -19.46 20.27
N MET A 234 6.40 -19.55 19.28
CA MET A 234 6.40 -18.72 18.08
C MET A 234 5.59 -17.41 18.27
N LEU A 235 5.94 -16.64 19.30
CA LEU A 235 5.20 -15.43 19.67
C LEU A 235 5.39 -14.30 18.66
N TRP A 236 6.65 -14.03 18.27
CA TRP A 236 7.00 -13.02 17.27
C TRP A 236 6.31 -13.29 15.93
N ALA A 237 6.28 -14.56 15.50
CA ALA A 237 5.66 -14.94 14.23
C ALA A 237 4.15 -14.64 14.16
N MET A 238 3.45 -14.59 15.31
CA MET A 238 2.02 -14.30 15.38
C MET A 238 1.71 -12.79 15.52
N ARG A 239 2.71 -11.92 15.75
CA ARG A 239 2.52 -10.47 15.99
C ARG A 239 1.96 -9.69 14.80
N ASP A 240 1.83 -10.27 13.62
CA ASP A 240 1.17 -9.62 12.47
C ASP A 240 -0.31 -9.98 12.32
N ILE A 241 -0.79 -10.95 13.08
CA ILE A 241 -2.14 -11.46 12.91
C ILE A 241 -3.13 -10.54 13.62
N VAL A 242 -3.77 -9.68 12.86
CA VAL A 242 -4.90 -8.85 13.32
C VAL A 242 -6.20 -9.49 12.86
N LYS A 243 -7.18 -9.58 13.77
CA LYS A 243 -8.52 -10.08 13.45
C LYS A 243 -9.55 -9.03 13.87
N ARG A 244 -10.59 -8.90 13.06
CA ARG A 244 -11.76 -8.05 13.32
C ARG A 244 -12.99 -8.91 13.54
N TRP A 245 -13.69 -8.76 14.66
CA TRP A 245 -14.82 -9.61 15.01
C TRP A 245 -15.93 -8.84 15.73
N THR A 246 -17.13 -9.43 15.79
CA THR A 246 -18.27 -8.83 16.50
C THR A 246 -18.75 -9.80 17.59
N PRO A 247 -18.42 -9.53 18.87
CA PRO A 247 -18.99 -10.25 20.00
C PRO A 247 -20.51 -10.09 20.04
N HIS A 248 -21.21 -11.07 20.61
CA HIS A 248 -22.67 -11.01 20.72
C HIS A 248 -23.18 -9.87 21.61
N SER A 249 -22.35 -9.35 22.51
CA SER A 249 -22.64 -8.15 23.31
C SER A 249 -22.72 -6.87 22.48
N LEU A 250 -22.03 -6.81 21.33
CA LEU A 250 -21.99 -5.64 20.45
C LEU A 250 -22.92 -5.76 19.23
N THR A 251 -23.55 -6.92 19.01
CA THR A 251 -24.44 -7.18 17.87
C THR A 251 -25.54 -6.12 17.74
N ASP A 252 -26.20 -5.76 18.85
CA ASP A 252 -27.33 -4.81 18.82
C ASP A 252 -26.88 -3.38 18.49
N SER A 253 -25.65 -3.03 18.85
CA SER A 253 -25.00 -1.75 18.51
C SER A 253 -24.36 -1.72 17.12
N LYS A 254 -24.30 -2.88 16.42
CA LYS A 254 -23.52 -3.09 15.19
C LYS A 254 -22.03 -2.73 15.32
N GLY A 255 -21.50 -2.80 16.55
CA GLY A 255 -20.10 -2.57 16.83
C GLY A 255 -19.21 -3.74 16.41
N PHE A 256 -17.91 -3.49 16.32
CA PHE A 256 -16.90 -4.52 16.14
C PHE A 256 -15.68 -4.22 17.01
N MET A 257 -14.88 -5.25 17.26
CA MET A 257 -13.54 -5.12 17.85
C MET A 257 -12.50 -5.54 16.81
N GLU A 258 -11.33 -4.94 16.88
CA GLU A 258 -10.19 -5.30 16.07
C GLU A 258 -8.95 -5.25 16.95
N ASP A 259 -8.18 -6.33 16.98
CA ASP A 259 -6.88 -6.32 17.64
C ASP A 259 -5.97 -7.44 17.14
N ASN A 260 -4.71 -7.38 17.58
CA ASN A 260 -3.74 -8.43 17.41
C ASN A 260 -4.16 -9.68 18.18
N VAL A 261 -4.21 -10.84 17.53
CA VAL A 261 -4.59 -12.12 18.16
C VAL A 261 -3.77 -12.40 19.42
N VAL A 262 -2.50 -11.99 19.46
CA VAL A 262 -1.63 -12.20 20.62
C VAL A 262 -2.13 -11.46 21.87
N ASN A 263 -2.79 -10.32 21.70
CA ASN A 263 -3.28 -9.44 22.75
C ASN A 263 -4.76 -9.68 23.08
N VAL A 264 -5.48 -10.50 22.31
CA VAL A 264 -6.91 -10.75 22.57
C VAL A 264 -7.06 -11.71 23.75
N PRO A 265 -7.73 -11.31 24.85
CA PRO A 265 -7.98 -12.20 25.97
C PRO A 265 -9.06 -13.23 25.59
N MET A 266 -8.66 -14.50 25.48
CA MET A 266 -9.58 -15.60 25.15
C MET A 266 -9.28 -16.89 25.92
N PRO A 267 -10.28 -17.74 26.20
CA PRO A 267 -10.04 -19.05 26.79
C PRO A 267 -9.37 -19.97 25.76
N THR A 268 -8.35 -20.71 26.20
CA THR A 268 -7.58 -21.64 25.37
C THR A 268 -7.97 -23.08 25.69
N PHE A 269 -8.37 -23.84 24.67
CA PHE A 269 -8.76 -25.25 24.79
C PHE A 269 -7.75 -26.13 24.07
N SER A 270 -7.06 -26.99 24.81
CA SER A 270 -5.97 -27.80 24.24
C SER A 270 -6.38 -29.24 24.01
N PHE A 271 -6.04 -29.78 22.85
CA PHE A 271 -6.42 -31.13 22.44
C PHE A 271 -5.16 -31.99 22.27
N VAL A 272 -5.09 -33.08 23.01
CA VAL A 272 -3.92 -33.98 23.05
C VAL A 272 -4.34 -35.43 22.87
N ARG A 273 -3.41 -36.29 22.47
CA ARG A 273 -3.62 -37.72 22.29
C ARG A 273 -2.76 -38.48 23.27
N LEU A 274 -3.34 -39.50 23.90
CA LEU A 274 -2.64 -40.48 24.72
C LEU A 274 -2.69 -41.84 24.01
N GLY A 275 -1.53 -42.34 23.61
CA GLY A 275 -1.41 -43.61 22.90
C GLY A 275 -1.97 -43.59 21.46
N LYS A 276 -2.38 -44.76 20.97
CA LYS A 276 -2.98 -44.91 19.64
C LYS A 276 -4.50 -44.77 19.73
N THR A 277 -5.08 -44.00 18.81
CA THR A 277 -6.52 -43.74 18.75
C THR A 277 -7.06 -43.90 17.35
N LYS A 278 -8.14 -44.67 17.19
CA LYS A 278 -8.92 -44.78 15.94
C LYS A 278 -9.66 -43.52 15.56
N LEU A 279 -9.97 -42.65 16.53
CA LEU A 279 -10.64 -41.38 16.27
C LEU A 279 -9.61 -40.33 15.86
N SER A 280 -9.79 -39.74 14.69
CA SER A 280 -8.94 -38.65 14.19
C SER A 280 -9.22 -37.36 14.97
N LYS A 281 -8.33 -37.02 15.89
CA LYS A 281 -8.42 -35.80 16.74
C LYS A 281 -8.54 -34.53 15.90
N SER A 282 -7.71 -34.39 14.86
CA SER A 282 -7.69 -33.22 13.98
C SER A 282 -8.98 -33.08 13.15
N LYS A 283 -9.58 -34.20 12.73
CA LYS A 283 -10.88 -34.20 12.03
C LYS A 283 -12.01 -33.69 12.93
N ILE A 284 -12.04 -34.12 14.20
CA ILE A 284 -13.02 -33.63 15.18
C ILE A 284 -12.81 -32.14 15.47
N LEU A 285 -11.56 -31.70 15.63
CA LEU A 285 -11.21 -30.30 15.83
C LEU A 285 -11.70 -29.39 14.69
N ASN A 286 -11.49 -29.80 13.43
CA ASN A 286 -12.00 -29.06 12.27
C ASN A 286 -13.52 -28.92 12.32
N GLN A 287 -14.24 -29.99 12.69
CA GLN A 287 -15.70 -29.94 12.83
C GLN A 287 -16.16 -29.09 14.02
N VAL A 288 -15.38 -28.99 15.10
CA VAL A 288 -15.70 -28.13 16.25
C VAL A 288 -15.63 -26.66 15.84
N LEU A 289 -14.61 -26.26 15.09
CA LEU A 289 -14.38 -24.88 14.64
C LEU A 289 -15.19 -24.49 13.38
N GLY A 290 -15.44 -25.43 12.47
CA GLY A 290 -16.09 -25.17 11.18
C GLY A 290 -17.60 -24.95 11.28
N GLN A 291 -18.19 -24.15 10.41
CA GLN A 291 -19.64 -23.96 10.37
C GLN A 291 -20.34 -25.16 9.71
N ASP A 292 -21.60 -25.44 10.09
CA ASP A 292 -22.32 -26.64 9.63
C ASP A 292 -22.52 -26.69 8.09
N GLN A 293 -22.34 -25.56 7.38
CA GLN A 293 -22.50 -25.42 5.93
C GLN A 293 -21.17 -25.34 5.15
N GLN A 294 -20.02 -25.19 5.81
CA GLN A 294 -18.71 -25.05 5.15
C GLN A 294 -17.65 -25.94 5.82
N HIS A 295 -17.09 -26.90 5.07
CA HIS A 295 -15.97 -27.72 5.55
C HIS A 295 -14.65 -26.94 5.42
N LEU A 296 -14.15 -26.46 6.56
CA LEU A 296 -12.87 -25.76 6.67
C LEU A 296 -11.86 -26.65 7.39
N ASP A 297 -10.75 -26.94 6.71
CA ASP A 297 -9.70 -27.81 7.20
C ASP A 297 -8.57 -26.99 7.84
N PHE A 298 -8.82 -26.56 9.08
CA PHE A 298 -7.84 -25.80 9.87
C PHE A 298 -6.60 -26.65 10.17
N PHE A 299 -6.81 -27.86 10.68
CA PHE A 299 -5.76 -28.82 11.06
C PHE A 299 -5.68 -29.96 10.04
N ILE A 300 -4.47 -30.35 9.65
CA ILE A 300 -4.26 -31.50 8.74
C ILE A 300 -4.73 -32.80 9.39
N HIS A 301 -5.48 -33.63 8.66
CA HIS A 301 -5.88 -34.98 9.07
C HIS A 301 -5.60 -36.01 7.98
N ASP A 302 -5.79 -37.28 8.32
CA ASP A 302 -5.51 -38.46 7.51
C ASP A 302 -6.30 -38.53 6.19
N ASP A 303 -7.56 -38.07 6.16
CA ASP A 303 -8.32 -38.01 4.90
C ASP A 303 -7.92 -36.83 3.96
N MET A 304 -6.95 -35.99 4.34
CA MET A 304 -6.44 -34.93 3.45
C MET A 304 -5.28 -35.42 2.60
N GLU A 305 -5.11 -34.81 1.44
CA GLU A 305 -3.97 -35.07 0.55
C GLU A 305 -2.64 -34.82 1.29
N GLY A 306 -1.80 -35.85 1.37
CA GLY A 306 -0.51 -35.83 2.07
C GLY A 306 -0.60 -35.99 3.59
N GLY A 307 -1.81 -35.97 4.16
CA GLY A 307 -2.04 -36.08 5.61
C GLY A 307 -1.90 -37.49 6.17
N ASN A 308 -1.94 -38.52 5.31
CA ASN A 308 -1.70 -39.92 5.65
C ASN A 308 -0.20 -40.30 5.63
N ILE A 309 0.68 -39.43 5.14
CA ILE A 309 2.13 -39.65 5.14
C ILE A 309 2.66 -39.68 6.59
N GLU A 310 3.59 -40.57 6.88
CA GLU A 310 4.20 -40.63 8.21
C GLU A 310 5.02 -39.35 8.49
N ARG A 311 4.73 -38.71 9.64
CA ARG A 311 5.46 -37.52 10.11
C ARG A 311 6.86 -37.90 10.57
N LYS A 312 7.86 -37.11 10.18
CA LYS A 312 9.27 -37.33 10.51
C LYS A 312 9.80 -36.34 11.55
N ILE A 313 9.41 -35.07 11.47
CA ILE A 313 9.96 -33.99 12.33
C ILE A 313 8.90 -33.15 13.03
N SER A 314 7.64 -33.25 12.60
CA SER A 314 6.53 -32.45 13.13
C SER A 314 5.81 -33.05 14.34
N ASP A 315 6.24 -34.21 14.84
CA ASP A 315 5.76 -34.72 16.13
C ASP A 315 6.29 -33.82 17.27
N GLY A 316 5.40 -33.41 18.17
CA GLY A 316 5.67 -32.39 19.19
C GLY A 316 5.31 -30.96 18.78
N LEU A 317 4.90 -30.73 17.52
CA LEU A 317 4.33 -29.46 17.08
C LEU A 317 3.00 -29.20 17.81
N VAL A 318 2.85 -28.03 18.42
CA VAL A 318 1.56 -27.54 18.89
C VAL A 318 1.06 -26.52 17.88
N GLU A 319 0.02 -26.90 17.14
CA GLU A 319 -0.69 -25.97 16.27
C GLU A 319 -1.78 -25.24 17.06
N MET A 320 -2.12 -24.03 16.65
CA MET A 320 -3.19 -23.22 17.22
C MET A 320 -4.09 -22.68 16.11
N SER A 321 -5.39 -22.67 16.37
CA SER A 321 -6.39 -21.97 15.57
C SER A 321 -7.37 -21.29 16.53
N TRP A 322 -8.23 -20.43 16.01
CA TRP A 322 -9.17 -19.65 16.81
C TRP A 322 -10.51 -19.56 16.10
N TYR A 323 -11.55 -19.31 16.90
CA TYR A 323 -12.86 -18.95 16.40
C TYR A 323 -13.17 -17.51 16.81
N PHE A 324 -13.57 -16.70 15.85
CA PHE A 324 -14.05 -15.33 16.09
C PHE A 324 -15.52 -15.20 15.65
N PRO A 325 -16.41 -14.67 16.50
CA PRO A 325 -17.82 -14.51 16.14
C PRO A 325 -18.04 -13.41 15.09
N SER A 326 -18.99 -13.64 14.20
CA SER A 326 -19.45 -12.67 13.19
C SER A 326 -20.52 -11.71 13.71
N GLY A 327 -21.09 -11.99 14.89
CA GLY A 327 -22.19 -11.24 15.49
C GLY A 327 -23.57 -11.79 15.10
N SER A 328 -23.63 -12.87 14.32
CA SER A 328 -24.87 -13.51 13.89
C SER A 328 -25.26 -14.65 14.83
N LYS A 329 -26.22 -14.38 15.73
CA LYS A 329 -26.72 -15.31 16.76
C LYS A 329 -27.20 -16.66 16.22
N SER A 330 -27.62 -16.74 14.96
CA SER A 330 -28.12 -17.96 14.32
C SER A 330 -27.04 -18.82 13.64
N SER A 331 -25.89 -18.24 13.32
CA SER A 331 -24.81 -18.91 12.56
C SER A 331 -23.52 -19.08 13.35
N ASP A 332 -23.31 -18.29 14.40
CA ASP A 332 -22.10 -18.37 15.20
C ASP A 332 -22.09 -19.61 16.11
N ALA A 333 -20.97 -20.33 16.15
CA ALA A 333 -20.77 -21.47 17.03
C ALA A 333 -20.53 -21.05 18.50
N PHE A 334 -19.90 -19.90 18.71
CA PHE A 334 -19.54 -19.36 20.02
C PHE A 334 -19.84 -17.86 20.10
N GLU A 335 -20.24 -17.36 21.28
CA GLU A 335 -20.61 -15.95 21.51
C GLU A 335 -19.40 -15.02 21.64
N GLU A 336 -18.24 -15.58 22.00
CA GLU A 336 -16.98 -14.88 22.26
C GLU A 336 -15.81 -15.59 21.55
N PRO A 337 -14.67 -14.90 21.34
CA PRO A 337 -13.48 -15.52 20.78
C PRO A 337 -12.97 -16.69 21.64
N ILE A 338 -12.51 -17.75 20.98
CA ILE A 338 -11.85 -18.89 21.64
C ILE A 338 -10.58 -19.31 20.88
N ALA A 339 -9.57 -19.77 21.61
CA ALA A 339 -8.38 -20.39 21.05
C ALA A 339 -8.44 -21.92 21.23
N VAL A 340 -7.98 -22.65 20.22
CA VAL A 340 -7.92 -24.11 20.21
C VAL A 340 -6.53 -24.55 19.80
N THR A 341 -5.89 -25.40 20.61
CA THR A 341 -4.57 -25.96 20.30
C THR A 341 -4.63 -27.45 20.03
N ASN A 342 -3.69 -27.93 19.22
CA ASN A 342 -3.57 -29.31 18.79
C ASN A 342 -2.12 -29.79 18.90
N LEU A 343 -1.82 -30.62 19.90
CA LEU A 343 -0.49 -31.26 20.03
C LEU A 343 -0.35 -32.44 19.05
N ARG A 344 0.61 -32.39 18.14
CA ARG A 344 0.95 -33.48 17.21
C ARG A 344 1.83 -34.52 17.90
N GLY A 345 1.63 -35.79 17.54
CA GLY A 345 2.30 -36.92 18.17
C GLY A 345 1.56 -37.42 19.41
N ASP A 346 2.27 -38.19 20.22
CA ASP A 346 1.78 -38.72 21.51
C ASP A 346 2.24 -37.82 22.67
N LEU A 347 1.37 -37.63 23.67
CA LEU A 347 1.67 -36.74 24.80
C LEU A 347 2.80 -37.26 25.68
N GLU A 348 2.96 -38.58 25.82
CA GLU A 348 4.02 -39.18 26.65
C GLU A 348 5.41 -38.92 26.05
N SER A 349 5.48 -38.72 24.72
CA SER A 349 6.72 -38.41 24.00
C SER A 349 7.05 -36.91 23.99
N ASN A 350 6.11 -36.05 24.40
CA ASN A 350 6.18 -34.59 24.27
C ASN A 350 5.74 -33.91 25.59
N TRP A 351 6.34 -34.34 26.69
CA TRP A 351 5.91 -33.94 28.04
C TRP A 351 6.06 -32.44 28.31
N ASN A 352 7.11 -31.79 27.81
CA ASN A 352 7.32 -30.35 28.01
C ASN A 352 6.21 -29.53 27.33
N GLN A 353 5.84 -29.87 26.10
CA GLN A 353 4.74 -29.24 25.38
C GLN A 353 3.41 -29.51 26.08
N PHE A 354 3.18 -30.74 26.55
CA PHE A 354 1.98 -31.06 27.32
C PHE A 354 1.92 -30.25 28.63
N SER A 355 3.01 -30.18 29.40
CA SER A 355 3.10 -29.41 30.63
C SER A 355 2.88 -27.91 30.39
N PHE A 356 3.37 -27.37 29.28
CA PHE A 356 3.06 -26.01 28.87
C PHE A 356 1.55 -25.84 28.64
N LEU A 357 0.94 -26.73 27.85
CA LEU A 357 -0.49 -26.69 27.56
C LEU A 357 -1.34 -26.76 28.83
N THR A 358 -0.98 -27.57 29.83
CA THR A 358 -1.74 -27.64 31.09
C THR A 358 -1.68 -26.35 31.91
N ARG A 359 -0.66 -25.50 31.77
CA ARG A 359 -0.56 -24.22 32.47
C ARG A 359 -1.29 -23.07 31.77
N VAL A 360 -1.31 -23.09 30.44
CA VAL A 360 -1.89 -21.99 29.63
C VAL A 360 -3.37 -22.22 29.28
N SER A 361 -3.84 -23.47 29.29
CA SER A 361 -5.20 -23.81 28.86
C SER A 361 -6.24 -23.64 29.96
N SER A 362 -7.45 -23.26 29.57
CA SER A 362 -8.64 -23.29 30.42
C SER A 362 -9.12 -24.72 30.64
N ALA A 363 -9.05 -25.56 29.61
CA ALA A 363 -9.29 -26.99 29.70
C ALA A 363 -8.44 -27.78 28.70
N VAL A 364 -8.10 -29.02 29.06
CA VAL A 364 -7.33 -29.94 28.22
C VAL A 364 -8.17 -31.18 27.90
N PHE A 365 -8.42 -31.40 26.61
CA PHE A 365 -9.14 -32.54 26.06
C PHE A 365 -8.17 -33.66 25.66
N ILE A 366 -8.28 -34.82 26.32
CA ILE A 366 -7.37 -35.95 26.12
C ILE A 366 -8.10 -37.07 25.36
N PHE A 367 -7.61 -37.40 24.16
CA PHE A 367 -8.14 -38.46 23.31
C PHE A 367 -7.43 -39.78 23.62
N THR A 368 -8.18 -40.80 24.02
CA THR A 368 -7.66 -42.15 24.30
C THR A 368 -8.65 -43.25 23.86
N GLU A 369 -8.15 -44.46 23.64
CA GLU A 369 -9.00 -45.64 23.41
C GLU A 369 -9.51 -46.28 24.69
N ARG A 370 -8.66 -46.35 25.71
CA ARG A 370 -8.93 -47.03 26.98
C ARG A 370 -8.30 -46.23 28.12
N ILE A 371 -8.90 -46.34 29.31
CA ILE A 371 -8.30 -45.83 30.54
C ILE A 371 -8.00 -47.07 31.40
N GLY A 372 -6.73 -47.45 31.48
CA GLY A 372 -6.21 -48.47 32.39
C GLY A 372 -5.37 -47.84 33.51
N GLU A 373 -4.65 -48.66 34.28
CA GLU A 373 -3.81 -48.19 35.38
C GLU A 373 -2.69 -47.25 34.92
N ARG A 374 -2.10 -47.52 33.74
CA ARG A 374 -1.06 -46.69 33.13
C ARG A 374 -1.57 -45.27 32.87
N GLU A 375 -2.72 -45.15 32.22
CA GLU A 375 -3.32 -43.84 31.91
C GLU A 375 -3.68 -43.12 33.21
N ILE A 376 -4.26 -43.81 34.19
CA ILE A 376 -4.59 -43.23 35.51
C ILE A 376 -3.34 -42.69 36.23
N ARG A 377 -2.18 -43.34 36.12
CA ARG A 377 -0.90 -42.86 36.70
C ARG A 377 -0.42 -41.57 36.05
N VAL A 378 -0.53 -41.44 34.72
CA VAL A 378 -0.23 -40.19 34.01
C VAL A 378 -1.15 -39.06 34.50
N LEU A 379 -2.42 -39.39 34.81
CA LEU A 379 -3.42 -38.42 35.29
C LEU A 379 -3.26 -38.01 36.75
N SER A 380 -2.85 -38.91 37.64
CA SER A 380 -2.60 -38.56 39.04
C SER A 380 -1.51 -37.51 39.19
N ASN A 381 -0.54 -37.47 38.27
CA ASN A 381 0.53 -36.47 38.25
C ASN A 381 0.08 -35.12 37.66
N CYS A 382 -1.03 -35.11 36.90
CA CYS A 382 -1.65 -33.90 36.35
C CYS A 382 -2.53 -33.14 37.36
N ASN A 383 -2.89 -33.77 38.50
CA ASN A 383 -3.76 -33.21 39.54
C ASN A 383 -3.15 -32.02 40.32
N THR A 384 -1.92 -31.61 40.02
CA THR A 384 -1.24 -30.46 40.66
C THR A 384 -1.59 -29.11 40.02
N SER A 385 -2.24 -29.09 38.85
CA SER A 385 -2.65 -27.86 38.16
C SER A 385 -4.10 -27.46 38.42
N SER A 386 -4.41 -26.16 38.44
CA SER A 386 -5.79 -25.61 38.53
C SER A 386 -6.64 -25.84 37.27
N THR A 387 -6.12 -26.57 36.28
CA THR A 387 -6.72 -26.74 34.95
C THR A 387 -7.72 -27.89 34.93
N LYS A 388 -8.83 -27.71 34.21
CA LYS A 388 -9.83 -28.78 34.03
C LYS A 388 -9.38 -29.74 32.93
N TYR A 389 -9.58 -31.03 33.16
CA TYR A 389 -9.23 -32.11 32.25
C TYR A 389 -10.49 -32.83 31.79
N ASP A 390 -10.66 -32.94 30.48
CA ASP A 390 -11.83 -33.57 29.85
C ASP A 390 -11.35 -34.77 28.99
N PHE A 391 -11.81 -35.97 29.31
CA PHE A 391 -11.40 -37.20 28.64
C PHE A 391 -12.38 -37.61 27.56
N PHE A 392 -11.87 -37.93 26.38
CA PHE A 392 -12.62 -38.58 25.32
C PHE A 392 -12.19 -40.03 25.17
N ILE A 393 -13.09 -40.94 25.55
CA ILE A 393 -12.89 -42.38 25.43
C ILE A 393 -13.70 -42.90 24.24
N THR A 394 -13.01 -43.49 23.27
CA THR A 394 -13.62 -44.03 22.05
C THR A 394 -14.24 -45.42 22.26
N HIS A 395 -13.90 -46.13 23.34
CA HIS A 395 -14.48 -47.42 23.68
C HIS A 395 -14.95 -47.49 25.15
N HIS A 396 -16.23 -47.78 25.34
CA HIS A 396 -16.83 -47.93 26.66
C HIS A 396 -16.61 -49.38 27.15
N GLU A 397 -15.51 -49.64 27.86
CA GLU A 397 -15.45 -50.79 28.78
C GLU A 397 -15.75 -50.26 30.20
N LYS A 398 -16.62 -50.97 30.93
CA LYS A 398 -17.20 -50.52 32.22
C LYS A 398 -16.12 -50.11 33.22
N TYR A 399 -15.94 -48.82 33.43
CA TYR A 399 -15.22 -48.26 34.59
C TYR A 399 -16.17 -47.35 35.37
N GLU A 400 -16.85 -47.94 36.36
CA GLU A 400 -17.77 -47.23 37.27
C GLU A 400 -17.04 -46.53 38.44
N ASN A 401 -15.72 -46.70 38.58
CA ASN A 401 -14.97 -46.28 39.77
C ASN A 401 -14.09 -45.03 39.62
N LEU A 402 -13.98 -44.42 38.43
CA LEU A 402 -13.42 -43.07 38.30
C LEU A 402 -14.52 -42.06 38.67
N LYS A 403 -14.81 -41.95 39.97
CA LYS A 403 -15.62 -40.86 40.51
C LYS A 403 -15.05 -39.53 40.01
N GLN A 404 -15.93 -38.64 39.59
CA GLN A 404 -15.64 -37.24 39.25
C GLN A 404 -14.85 -36.56 40.38
N THR A 405 -13.53 -36.71 40.39
CA THR A 405 -12.65 -35.79 41.12
C THR A 405 -12.79 -34.44 40.43
N GLY A 406 -13.08 -33.38 41.19
CA GLY A 406 -13.75 -32.16 40.69
C GLY A 406 -13.18 -31.46 39.45
N ASN A 407 -11.96 -31.78 39.00
CA ASN A 407 -11.33 -31.24 37.79
C ASN A 407 -11.34 -32.19 36.59
N ILE A 408 -11.87 -33.41 36.71
CA ILE A 408 -11.86 -34.44 35.65
C ILE A 408 -13.29 -34.76 35.20
N CYS A 409 -13.57 -34.58 33.90
CA CYS A 409 -14.82 -34.98 33.26
C CYS A 409 -14.55 -36.06 32.20
N ILE A 410 -15.42 -37.07 32.11
CA ILE A 410 -15.27 -38.15 31.13
C ILE A 410 -16.44 -38.10 30.15
N MET A 411 -16.12 -38.01 28.86
CA MET A 411 -17.06 -38.06 27.75
C MET A 411 -16.76 -39.29 26.88
N SER A 412 -17.75 -40.17 26.72
CA SER A 412 -17.62 -41.37 25.88
C SER A 412 -18.35 -41.20 24.55
N LYS A 413 -17.76 -41.70 23.47
CA LYS A 413 -18.42 -41.89 22.17
C LYS A 413 -18.84 -43.35 22.02
N LYS A 414 -20.13 -43.62 21.73
CA LYS A 414 -20.59 -44.99 21.42
C LYS A 414 -20.18 -45.38 19.99
N LYS A 415 -19.94 -46.67 19.73
CA LYS A 415 -19.54 -47.18 18.41
C LYS A 415 -20.53 -46.86 17.28
N THR A 416 -21.81 -46.67 17.62
CA THR A 416 -22.90 -46.31 16.69
C THR A 416 -23.14 -44.79 16.58
N GLU A 417 -22.49 -43.96 17.40
CA GLU A 417 -22.65 -42.51 17.35
C GLU A 417 -21.79 -41.89 16.25
N ASN A 418 -22.38 -41.00 15.44
CA ASN A 418 -21.67 -40.19 14.46
C ASN A 418 -20.77 -39.15 15.18
N ASP A 419 -19.63 -38.80 14.58
CA ASP A 419 -18.72 -37.73 15.02
C ASP A 419 -19.45 -36.42 15.34
N ARG A 420 -20.51 -36.10 14.59
CA ARG A 420 -21.35 -34.90 14.83
C ARG A 420 -21.95 -34.85 16.23
N VAL A 421 -22.29 -35.97 16.84
CA VAL A 421 -22.82 -36.02 18.21
C VAL A 421 -21.74 -35.63 19.21
N LEU A 422 -20.52 -36.10 19.00
CA LEU A 422 -19.36 -35.75 19.81
C LEU A 422 -19.02 -34.26 19.68
N VAL A 423 -19.03 -33.72 18.46
CA VAL A 423 -18.80 -32.29 18.19
C VAL A 423 -19.83 -31.42 18.91
N LYS A 424 -21.11 -31.78 18.90
CA LYS A 424 -22.16 -31.06 19.64
C LYS A 424 -21.93 -31.10 21.15
N LYS A 425 -21.50 -32.23 21.71
CA LYS A 425 -21.14 -32.35 23.14
C LYS A 425 -19.95 -31.43 23.48
N ILE A 426 -18.91 -31.42 22.66
CA ILE A 426 -17.73 -30.53 22.82
C ILE A 426 -18.16 -29.06 22.78
N ARG A 427 -18.89 -28.64 21.73
CA ARG A 427 -19.36 -27.26 21.59
C ARG A 427 -20.19 -26.83 22.79
N HIS A 428 -21.16 -27.65 23.20
CA HIS A 428 -22.00 -27.35 24.36
C HIS A 428 -21.18 -27.18 25.65
N TYR A 429 -20.19 -28.05 25.89
CA TYR A 429 -19.31 -27.94 27.04
C TYR A 429 -18.46 -26.66 27.00
N ILE A 430 -17.85 -26.35 25.85
CA ILE A 430 -17.08 -25.12 25.65
C ILE A 430 -17.99 -23.91 25.94
N THR A 431 -19.14 -23.80 25.28
CA THR A 431 -20.09 -22.68 25.43
C THR A 431 -20.55 -22.50 26.86
N LYS A 432 -20.91 -23.59 27.57
CA LYS A 432 -21.30 -23.53 28.99
C LYS A 432 -20.17 -23.00 29.86
N SER A 433 -18.93 -23.35 29.53
CA SER A 433 -17.77 -23.06 30.37
C SER A 433 -17.12 -21.71 30.07
N LEU A 434 -17.42 -21.07 28.93
CA LEU A 434 -16.90 -19.74 28.55
C LEU A 434 -17.08 -18.69 29.64
N LYS A 435 -18.23 -18.69 30.33
CA LYS A 435 -18.53 -17.73 31.41
C LYS A 435 -17.74 -17.96 32.69
N SER A 436 -17.16 -19.15 32.87
CA SER A 436 -16.52 -19.57 34.12
C SER A 436 -14.99 -19.57 34.07
N PHE A 437 -14.39 -19.54 32.87
CA PHE A 437 -12.96 -19.65 32.70
C PHE A 437 -12.27 -18.28 32.64
N SER A 438 -11.06 -18.20 33.21
CA SER A 438 -10.19 -17.04 33.04
C SER A 438 -9.76 -16.93 31.58
N LYS A 439 -9.98 -15.76 30.97
CA LYS A 439 -9.45 -15.41 29.66
C LYS A 439 -8.00 -14.96 29.83
N LYS A 440 -7.09 -15.49 29.00
CA LYS A 440 -5.67 -15.12 29.02
C LYS A 440 -5.26 -14.67 27.62
N GLU A 441 -4.28 -13.78 27.57
CA GLU A 441 -3.65 -13.37 26.31
C GLU A 441 -2.50 -14.31 25.98
N ILE A 442 -2.23 -14.51 24.68
CA ILE A 442 -1.12 -15.36 24.24
C ILE A 442 0.23 -14.74 24.66
N GLU A 443 0.33 -13.41 24.73
CA GLU A 443 1.54 -12.74 25.23
C GLU A 443 1.96 -13.22 26.63
N THR A 444 0.99 -13.49 27.52
CA THR A 444 1.29 -13.97 28.89
C THR A 444 1.88 -15.38 28.94
N MET A 445 1.76 -16.15 27.85
CA MET A 445 2.29 -17.52 27.79
C MET A 445 3.83 -17.56 27.81
N LYS A 446 4.51 -16.46 27.49
CA LYS A 446 5.99 -16.36 27.50
C LYS A 446 6.59 -16.63 28.88
N GLU A 447 5.90 -16.24 29.96
CA GLU A 447 6.34 -16.47 31.33
C GLU A 447 6.34 -17.96 31.66
N GLN A 448 5.26 -18.65 31.27
CA GLN A 448 5.12 -20.10 31.46
C GLN A 448 6.09 -20.89 30.57
N ALA A 449 6.37 -20.40 29.35
CA ALA A 449 7.39 -20.98 28.48
C ALA A 449 8.78 -20.88 29.12
N PHE A 450 9.13 -19.72 29.68
CA PHE A 450 10.42 -19.50 30.34
C PHE A 450 10.64 -20.44 31.53
N GLU A 451 9.63 -20.61 32.40
CA GLU A 451 9.70 -21.53 33.54
C GLU A 451 9.89 -23.01 33.13
N LEU A 452 9.44 -23.38 31.94
CA LEU A 452 9.53 -24.74 31.40
C LEU A 452 10.75 -24.96 30.50
N GLY A 453 11.65 -23.97 30.37
CA GLY A 453 12.81 -24.05 29.49
C GLY A 453 12.47 -24.08 28.00
N ILE A 454 11.30 -23.56 27.61
CA ILE A 454 10.87 -23.38 26.22
C ILE A 454 11.42 -22.04 25.72
N HIS A 455 12.08 -22.05 24.57
CA HIS A 455 12.62 -20.83 23.97
C HIS A 455 11.49 -19.93 23.46
N VAL A 456 11.65 -18.62 23.49
CA VAL A 456 10.67 -17.66 22.94
C VAL A 456 11.37 -16.87 21.85
N ASP A 457 10.84 -16.95 20.62
CA ASP A 457 11.40 -16.30 19.43
C ASP A 457 11.47 -14.76 19.52
N GLU A 458 10.68 -14.15 20.40
CA GLU A 458 10.68 -12.70 20.66
C GLU A 458 11.82 -12.24 21.60
N LEU A 459 12.40 -13.14 22.42
CA LEU A 459 13.38 -12.79 23.47
C LEU A 459 14.83 -12.68 22.96
N VAL A 460 15.01 -12.51 21.66
CA VAL A 460 16.32 -12.22 21.06
C VAL A 460 16.72 -10.77 21.39
N ALA A 461 18.01 -10.53 21.63
CA ALA A 461 18.51 -9.23 22.09
C ALA A 461 18.16 -8.07 21.14
N GLU A 462 18.26 -8.30 19.83
CA GLU A 462 17.91 -7.32 18.81
C GLU A 462 16.43 -6.98 18.80
N CYS A 463 15.55 -7.97 19.01
CA CYS A 463 14.09 -7.77 19.09
C CYS A 463 13.71 -7.02 20.37
N SER A 464 14.31 -7.40 21.49
CA SER A 464 14.05 -6.76 22.80
C SER A 464 14.43 -5.28 22.78
N LYS A 465 15.62 -4.96 22.24
CA LYS A 465 16.06 -3.57 22.08
C LYS A 465 15.16 -2.79 21.12
N ALA A 466 14.81 -3.38 19.97
CA ALA A 466 13.92 -2.72 19.01
C ALA A 466 12.52 -2.44 19.59
N ARG A 467 12.02 -3.31 20.46
CA ARG A 467 10.76 -3.12 21.21
C ARG A 467 10.87 -1.95 22.20
N GLU A 468 11.99 -1.84 22.91
CA GLU A 468 12.26 -0.72 23.83
C GLU A 468 12.36 0.60 23.06
N ASP A 469 13.18 0.65 22.00
CA ASP A 469 13.37 1.84 21.16
C ASP A 469 12.04 2.30 20.51
N ALA A 470 11.24 1.36 20.01
CA ALA A 470 9.90 1.69 19.46
C ALA A 470 8.95 2.17 20.57
N GLY A 471 9.01 1.54 21.74
CA GLY A 471 8.22 1.91 22.92
C GLY A 471 8.50 3.33 23.40
N GLU A 472 9.75 3.80 23.33
CA GLU A 472 10.13 5.16 23.71
C GLU A 472 9.36 6.21 22.88
N ILE A 473 9.15 5.92 21.59
CA ILE A 473 8.32 6.78 20.72
C ILE A 473 6.84 6.53 20.98
N THR A 474 6.36 5.29 20.86
CA THR A 474 4.91 5.00 20.86
C THR A 474 4.24 5.35 22.18
N ASN A 475 4.93 5.17 23.32
CA ASN A 475 4.37 5.49 24.64
C ASN A 475 4.18 6.99 24.88
N THR A 476 4.83 7.86 24.09
CA THR A 476 4.61 9.31 24.15
C THR A 476 3.34 9.76 23.43
N ILE A 477 2.81 8.92 22.53
CA ILE A 477 1.68 9.25 21.66
C ILE A 477 0.37 8.92 22.39
N LYS A 478 -0.16 9.90 23.12
CA LYS A 478 -1.50 9.80 23.74
C LYS A 478 -2.61 10.24 22.78
N ASP A 479 -2.39 11.38 22.14
CA ASP A 479 -3.29 11.96 21.15
C ASP A 479 -2.51 12.09 19.84
N VAL A 480 -2.98 11.39 18.81
CA VAL A 480 -2.30 11.31 17.51
C VAL A 480 -2.27 12.66 16.80
N ALA A 481 -3.38 13.39 16.80
CA ALA A 481 -3.49 14.68 16.12
C ALA A 481 -2.57 15.72 16.78
N ARG A 482 -2.56 15.75 18.12
CA ARG A 482 -1.65 16.60 18.88
C ARG A 482 -0.19 16.23 18.64
N TYR A 483 0.15 14.94 18.67
CA TYR A 483 1.50 14.47 18.44
C TYR A 483 2.01 14.85 17.04
N LYS A 484 1.17 14.72 16.00
CA LYS A 484 1.50 15.17 14.65
C LYS A 484 1.81 16.68 14.60
N ASN A 485 0.98 17.51 15.23
CA ASN A 485 1.19 18.95 15.23
C ASN A 485 2.50 19.35 15.93
N GLU A 486 2.90 18.64 17.00
CA GLU A 486 4.13 18.92 17.76
C GLU A 486 5.39 18.31 17.12
N THR A 487 5.30 17.10 16.56
CA THR A 487 6.46 16.30 16.12
C THR A 487 6.64 16.26 14.60
N MET A 488 5.58 16.53 13.83
CA MET A 488 5.51 16.37 12.38
C MET A 488 5.08 17.67 11.68
N SER A 489 5.68 18.78 12.12
CA SER A 489 5.25 20.12 11.72
C SER A 489 5.69 20.51 10.30
N LEU A 490 6.73 19.88 9.74
CA LEU A 490 7.25 20.24 8.41
C LEU A 490 6.35 19.73 7.29
N GLN A 491 5.80 18.52 7.42
CA GLN A 491 4.84 17.94 6.47
C GLN A 491 3.41 18.49 6.59
N GLY A 492 3.15 19.38 7.57
CA GLY A 492 1.85 20.00 7.80
C GLY A 492 1.54 21.16 6.85
N GLU A 493 0.88 22.21 7.36
CA GLU A 493 0.40 23.32 6.52
C GLU A 493 1.49 24.03 5.70
N ARG A 494 2.73 24.11 6.21
CA ARG A 494 3.84 24.74 5.48
C ARG A 494 4.12 24.02 4.15
N TRP A 495 4.14 22.70 4.16
CA TRP A 495 4.36 21.91 2.95
C TRP A 495 3.19 22.01 1.96
N LYS A 496 1.96 22.08 2.47
CA LYS A 496 0.77 22.34 1.63
C LYS A 496 0.82 23.73 0.98
N GLU A 497 1.24 24.75 1.72
CA GLU A 497 1.41 26.11 1.20
C GLU A 497 2.51 26.18 0.15
N ILE A 498 3.67 25.57 0.39
CA ILE A 498 4.76 25.46 -0.59
C ILE A 498 4.24 24.79 -1.87
N SER A 499 3.50 23.69 -1.74
CA SER A 499 2.93 22.95 -2.87
C SER A 499 1.95 23.80 -3.69
N LYS A 500 1.11 24.61 -3.03
CA LYS A 500 0.23 25.58 -3.69
C LYS A 500 1.03 26.66 -4.43
N LEU A 501 2.08 27.20 -3.82
CA LEU A 501 2.94 28.20 -4.44
C LEU A 501 3.70 27.65 -5.66
N GLU A 502 4.19 26.42 -5.60
CA GLU A 502 4.85 25.78 -6.75
C GLU A 502 3.90 25.57 -7.93
N LYS A 503 2.67 25.13 -7.67
CA LYS A 503 1.64 24.99 -8.71
C LYS A 503 1.26 26.36 -9.26
N GLU A 504 1.10 27.36 -8.42
CA GLU A 504 0.80 28.74 -8.84
C GLU A 504 1.93 29.36 -9.64
N LEU A 505 3.20 29.07 -9.34
CA LEU A 505 4.35 29.51 -10.13
C LEU A 505 4.29 28.97 -11.57
N CYS A 506 3.71 27.78 -11.75
CA CYS A 506 3.55 27.15 -13.06
C CYS A 506 2.27 27.61 -13.79
N ARG A 507 1.19 27.82 -13.04
CA ARG A 507 -0.16 28.09 -13.58
C ARG A 507 -0.47 29.58 -13.74
N MET A 508 0.08 30.41 -12.85
CA MET A 508 -0.08 31.87 -12.81
C MET A 508 -1.55 32.32 -12.78
N ARG A 509 -2.44 31.60 -12.08
CA ARG A 509 -3.89 31.87 -12.08
C ARG A 509 -4.23 33.21 -11.41
N LYS A 510 -3.47 33.62 -10.40
CA LYS A 510 -3.71 34.80 -9.57
C LYS A 510 -2.82 35.99 -9.92
N GLN A 511 -2.22 36.01 -11.11
CA GLN A 511 -1.32 37.09 -11.56
C GLN A 511 -1.97 38.48 -11.54
N GLY A 512 -3.25 38.58 -11.91
CA GLY A 512 -3.98 39.85 -11.96
C GLY A 512 -3.30 40.88 -12.89
N LYS A 513 -3.12 42.11 -12.40
CA LYS A 513 -2.48 43.22 -13.15
C LYS A 513 -0.95 43.27 -13.03
N LYS A 514 -0.34 42.36 -12.26
CA LYS A 514 1.12 42.36 -12.01
C LYS A 514 1.89 41.84 -13.22
N ASN A 515 3.12 42.30 -13.39
CA ASN A 515 4.03 41.76 -14.40
C ASN A 515 4.38 40.29 -14.07
N VAL A 516 4.49 39.46 -15.10
CA VAL A 516 4.85 38.02 -15.00
C VAL A 516 6.12 37.83 -14.16
N GLN A 517 7.19 38.57 -14.44
CA GLN A 517 8.48 38.41 -13.76
C GLN A 517 8.42 38.86 -12.29
N GLU A 518 7.69 39.94 -12.02
CA GLU A 518 7.50 40.46 -10.67
C GLU A 518 6.70 39.49 -9.80
N TYR A 519 5.61 38.94 -10.35
CA TYR A 519 4.78 37.97 -9.67
C TYR A 519 5.50 36.62 -9.45
N GLN A 520 6.28 36.15 -10.44
CA GLN A 520 7.13 34.97 -10.25
C GLN A 520 8.16 35.16 -9.15
N SER A 521 8.82 36.32 -9.12
CA SER A 521 9.82 36.65 -8.09
C SER A 521 9.18 36.70 -6.70
N GLU A 522 7.96 37.23 -6.59
CA GLU A 522 7.18 37.24 -5.35
C GLU A 522 6.86 35.82 -4.85
N LEU A 523 6.38 34.93 -5.73
CA LEU A 523 6.07 33.55 -5.38
C LEU A 523 7.32 32.77 -4.95
N ILE A 524 8.44 32.96 -5.66
CA ILE A 524 9.73 32.35 -5.30
C ILE A 524 10.18 32.86 -3.93
N ARG A 525 10.06 34.16 -3.64
CA ARG A 525 10.40 34.72 -2.34
C ARG A 525 9.55 34.11 -1.23
N GLN A 526 8.23 34.04 -1.41
CA GLN A 526 7.33 33.41 -0.42
C GLN A 526 7.66 31.94 -0.18
N SER A 527 7.96 31.19 -1.24
CA SER A 527 8.37 29.78 -1.13
C SER A 527 9.68 29.64 -0.33
N ASN A 528 10.69 30.46 -0.64
CA ASN A 528 11.96 30.47 0.10
C ASN A 528 11.77 30.84 1.58
N GLU A 529 10.91 31.81 1.91
CA GLU A 529 10.59 32.17 3.30
C GLU A 529 9.95 31.00 4.07
N LEU A 530 9.14 30.16 3.42
CA LEU A 530 8.57 28.96 4.04
C LEU A 530 9.63 27.88 4.25
N TYR A 531 10.53 27.68 3.29
CA TYR A 531 11.68 26.77 3.45
C TYR A 531 12.64 27.22 4.55
N GLU A 532 12.90 28.53 4.68
CA GLU A 532 13.69 29.09 5.79
C GLU A 532 13.03 28.79 7.15
N LYS A 533 11.71 28.92 7.24
CA LYS A 533 10.95 28.56 8.45
C LYS A 533 11.00 27.06 8.74
N GLN A 534 10.92 26.20 7.72
CA GLN A 534 11.06 24.74 7.89
C GLN A 534 12.47 24.38 8.36
N TYR A 535 13.51 24.99 7.77
CA TYR A 535 14.90 24.76 8.13
C TYR A 535 15.23 25.23 9.56
N ALA A 536 14.62 26.34 10.00
CA ALA A 536 14.79 26.85 11.35
C ALA A 536 14.13 25.99 12.43
N CYS A 537 13.32 24.99 12.08
CA CYS A 537 12.69 24.09 13.05
C CYS A 537 13.69 23.15 13.71
N THR A 538 13.61 23.07 15.03
CA THR A 538 14.36 22.10 15.83
C THR A 538 13.85 20.69 15.55
N LEU A 539 14.77 19.74 15.43
CA LEU A 539 14.43 18.33 15.29
C LEU A 539 13.72 17.83 16.57
N PRO A 540 12.43 17.43 16.50
CA PRO A 540 11.72 16.93 17.67
C PRO A 540 12.32 15.63 18.20
N HIS A 541 12.22 15.40 19.51
CA HIS A 541 12.84 14.24 20.17
C HIS A 541 12.41 12.89 19.55
N GLY A 542 11.13 12.72 19.22
CA GLY A 542 10.64 11.50 18.55
C GLY A 542 11.28 11.26 17.17
N MET A 543 11.52 12.33 16.41
CA MET A 543 12.20 12.26 15.10
C MET A 543 13.70 12.03 15.24
N GLU A 544 14.34 12.62 16.25
CA GLU A 544 15.74 12.38 16.56
C GLU A 544 15.99 10.90 16.88
N MET A 545 15.16 10.31 17.73
CA MET A 545 15.23 8.87 18.05
C MET A 545 14.99 8.00 16.83
N PHE A 546 13.96 8.33 16.04
CA PHE A 546 13.66 7.61 14.79
C PHE A 546 14.87 7.63 13.84
N ILE A 547 15.46 8.80 13.57
CA ILE A 547 16.63 8.93 12.69
C ILE A 547 17.83 8.17 13.26
N LYS A 548 18.09 8.25 14.57
CA LYS A 548 19.19 7.54 15.23
C LYS A 548 19.09 6.02 15.05
N VAL A 549 17.88 5.45 15.18
CA VAL A 549 17.66 4.02 14.93
C VAL A 549 17.82 3.68 13.45
N MET A 550 17.42 4.59 12.55
CA MET A 550 17.63 4.45 11.12
C MET A 550 19.11 4.47 10.68
N GLU A 551 20.04 4.82 11.57
CA GLU A 551 21.50 4.71 11.32
C GLU A 551 22.07 3.32 11.62
N LEU A 552 21.35 2.48 12.37
CA LEU A 552 21.80 1.15 12.79
C LEU A 552 21.91 0.15 11.62
N PRO A 553 22.48 -1.04 11.80
CA PRO A 553 22.45 -2.08 10.76
C PRO A 553 21.02 -2.43 10.33
N LEU A 554 20.86 -2.88 9.06
CA LEU A 554 19.55 -3.12 8.44
C LEU A 554 18.61 -3.98 9.31
N THR A 555 19.11 -5.07 9.92
CA THR A 555 18.32 -5.95 10.79
C THR A 555 17.68 -5.20 11.97
N ASN A 556 18.43 -4.31 12.63
CA ASN A 556 17.91 -3.50 13.74
C ASN A 556 16.85 -2.51 13.24
N LYS A 557 17.07 -1.87 12.08
CA LYS A 557 16.08 -0.96 11.47
C LYS A 557 14.77 -1.70 11.22
N LEU A 558 14.83 -2.87 10.59
CA LEU A 558 13.63 -3.64 10.23
C LEU A 558 12.86 -4.10 11.47
N ASN A 559 13.56 -4.57 12.52
CA ASN A 559 12.93 -4.95 13.79
C ASN A 559 12.22 -3.73 14.42
N PHE A 560 12.89 -2.59 14.46
CA PHE A 560 12.33 -1.35 15.00
C PHE A 560 11.11 -0.88 14.20
N LEU A 561 11.21 -0.83 12.87
CA LEU A 561 10.09 -0.46 12.00
C LEU A 561 8.91 -1.42 12.20
N LYS A 562 9.16 -2.71 12.44
CA LYS A 562 8.09 -3.66 12.73
C LYS A 562 7.40 -3.37 14.05
N TYR A 563 8.14 -3.14 15.12
CA TYR A 563 7.54 -2.79 16.41
C TYR A 563 6.84 -1.43 16.38
N MET A 564 7.37 -0.46 15.64
CA MET A 564 6.70 0.81 15.35
C MET A 564 5.35 0.58 14.65
N LYS A 565 5.30 -0.28 13.62
CA LYS A 565 4.04 -0.65 12.95
C LYS A 565 3.02 -1.24 13.92
N ILE A 566 3.45 -2.16 14.78
CA ILE A 566 2.59 -2.83 15.77
C ILE A 566 2.07 -1.81 16.79
N GLY A 567 2.95 -1.00 17.38
CA GLY A 567 2.61 -0.01 18.40
C GLY A 567 1.71 1.11 17.88
N LEU A 568 2.05 1.71 16.74
CA LEU A 568 1.20 2.71 16.07
C LEU A 568 -0.16 2.12 15.67
N GLY A 569 -0.18 0.85 15.25
CA GLY A 569 -1.43 0.13 14.98
C GLY A 569 -2.33 0.06 16.22
N SER A 570 -1.78 -0.27 17.39
CA SER A 570 -2.53 -0.31 18.67
C SER A 570 -3.14 1.04 19.01
N ILE A 571 -2.32 2.10 18.99
CA ILE A 571 -2.73 3.47 19.32
C ILE A 571 -3.87 3.93 18.40
N VAL A 572 -3.78 3.65 17.10
CA VAL A 572 -4.83 4.05 16.16
C VAL A 572 -6.12 3.25 16.41
N ARG A 573 -6.05 1.96 16.74
CA ARG A 573 -7.26 1.19 17.08
C ARG A 573 -7.91 1.72 18.36
N GLU A 574 -7.13 2.04 19.39
CA GLU A 574 -7.62 2.62 20.64
C GLU A 574 -8.31 3.97 20.45
N ASN A 575 -7.81 4.82 19.53
CA ASN A 575 -8.38 6.14 19.25
C ASN A 575 -9.55 6.11 18.24
N VAL A 576 -9.48 5.27 17.20
CA VAL A 576 -10.46 5.28 16.10
C VAL A 576 -11.74 4.52 16.47
N LEU A 577 -11.66 3.43 17.24
CA LEU A 577 -12.85 2.64 17.62
C LEU A 577 -13.92 3.49 18.36
N PRO A 578 -13.58 4.32 19.36
CA PRO A 578 -14.53 5.23 19.99
C PRO A 578 -15.11 6.27 19.03
N LEU A 579 -14.27 6.84 18.15
CA LEU A 579 -14.71 7.83 17.16
C LEU A 579 -15.71 7.24 16.17
N GLN A 580 -15.49 6.00 15.72
CA GLN A 580 -16.42 5.29 14.84
C GLN A 580 -17.74 4.96 15.55
N ALA A 581 -17.72 4.61 16.84
CA ALA A 581 -18.95 4.42 17.60
C ALA A 581 -19.78 5.71 17.67
N HIS A 582 -19.14 6.85 17.98
CA HIS A 582 -19.79 8.16 17.96
C HIS A 582 -20.29 8.56 16.56
N TYR A 583 -19.54 8.22 15.51
CA TYR A 583 -19.97 8.43 14.13
C TYR A 583 -21.29 7.69 13.85
N MET A 584 -21.36 6.40 14.18
CA MET A 584 -22.59 5.60 14.00
C MET A 584 -23.78 6.10 14.81
N GLU A 585 -23.57 6.63 16.02
CA GLU A 585 -24.64 7.26 16.81
C GLU A 585 -25.16 8.54 16.15
N ASN A 586 -24.27 9.40 15.67
CA ASN A 586 -24.65 10.68 15.06
C ASN A 586 -25.32 10.50 13.70
N CYS A 587 -24.99 9.44 12.94
CA CYS A 587 -25.67 9.09 11.69
C CYS A 587 -27.15 8.70 11.85
N LYS A 588 -27.60 8.37 13.06
CA LYS A 588 -29.02 8.04 13.32
C LYS A 588 -29.92 9.29 13.44
N GLY A 589 -29.32 10.48 13.58
CA GLY A 589 -30.05 11.76 13.66
C GLY A 589 -29.97 12.57 12.37
N THR A 590 -31.08 13.16 11.94
CA THR A 590 -31.20 13.92 10.68
C THR A 590 -30.55 15.32 10.70
N GLU A 591 -30.11 15.82 11.86
CA GLU A 591 -29.58 17.21 12.03
C GLU A 591 -28.05 17.30 12.21
N ASN A 592 -27.27 16.23 11.99
CA ASN A 592 -25.85 16.17 12.40
C ASN A 592 -24.80 16.17 11.26
N GLN A 593 -25.11 16.61 10.03
CA GLN A 593 -24.16 16.53 8.90
C GLN A 593 -22.80 17.20 9.17
N ASP A 594 -22.77 18.35 9.83
CA ASP A 594 -21.50 19.03 10.14
C ASP A 594 -20.70 18.30 11.23
N LYS A 595 -21.37 17.70 12.22
CA LYS A 595 -20.70 16.86 13.23
C LYS A 595 -20.14 15.58 12.64
N ILE A 596 -20.83 15.00 11.66
CA ILE A 596 -20.38 13.82 10.92
C ILE A 596 -19.09 14.16 10.16
N LYS A 597 -19.04 15.30 9.46
CA LYS A 597 -17.82 15.80 8.81
C LYS A 597 -16.68 16.05 9.80
N GLU A 598 -16.98 16.65 10.96
CA GLU A 598 -15.97 16.88 12.01
C GLU A 598 -15.41 15.55 12.55
N LEU A 599 -16.27 14.53 12.73
CA LEU A 599 -15.85 13.20 13.15
C LEU A 599 -15.03 12.48 12.08
N ASP A 600 -15.39 12.59 10.80
CA ASP A 600 -14.59 12.05 9.69
C ASP A 600 -13.19 12.67 9.65
N GLN A 601 -13.10 13.99 9.82
CA GLN A 601 -11.81 14.67 9.91
C GLN A 601 -11.00 14.18 11.11
N LYS A 602 -11.62 14.04 12.29
CA LYS A 602 -10.96 13.50 13.49
C LYS A 602 -10.48 12.06 13.30
N ILE A 603 -11.24 11.22 12.60
CA ILE A 603 -10.83 9.84 12.26
C ILE A 603 -9.60 9.87 11.34
N CYS A 604 -9.61 10.74 10.32
CA CYS A 604 -8.48 10.91 9.42
C CYS A 604 -7.23 11.43 10.15
N ASP A 605 -7.38 12.44 11.01
CA ASP A 605 -6.30 13.04 11.79
C ASP A 605 -5.73 12.07 12.83
N SER A 606 -6.54 11.10 13.28
CA SER A 606 -6.14 10.03 14.20
C SER A 606 -5.35 8.90 13.55
N SER A 607 -5.10 8.96 12.23
CA SER A 607 -4.26 7.98 11.54
C SER A 607 -2.77 8.31 11.72
N LEU A 608 -1.92 7.33 12.02
CA LEU A 608 -0.46 7.53 12.09
C LEU A 608 0.26 6.23 11.73
N GLY A 609 1.28 6.34 10.89
CA GLY A 609 2.08 5.22 10.41
C GLY A 609 3.50 5.65 10.10
N ILE A 610 4.31 4.67 9.71
CA ILE A 610 5.76 4.86 9.47
C ILE A 610 6.00 5.83 8.30
N GLU A 611 5.10 5.83 7.31
CA GLU A 611 5.11 6.74 6.18
C GLU A 611 5.20 8.21 6.61
N HIS A 612 4.53 8.58 7.71
CA HIS A 612 4.56 9.95 8.23
C HIS A 612 5.94 10.32 8.82
N PHE A 613 6.64 9.38 9.46
CA PHE A 613 8.00 9.60 9.97
C PHE A 613 9.00 9.73 8.82
N LEU A 614 8.88 8.86 7.80
CA LEU A 614 9.72 8.93 6.61
C LEU A 614 9.45 10.21 5.79
N ARG A 615 8.20 10.66 5.69
CA ARG A 615 7.84 11.91 5.04
C ARG A 615 8.44 13.11 5.77
N GLU A 616 8.30 13.19 7.09
CA GLU A 616 8.91 14.27 7.89
C GLU A 616 10.43 14.30 7.76
N MET A 617 11.07 13.12 7.80
CA MET A 617 12.51 12.97 7.56
C MET A 617 12.92 13.49 6.17
N GLY A 618 12.10 13.23 5.14
CA GLY A 618 12.29 13.77 3.79
C GLY A 618 12.14 15.30 3.73
N GLN A 619 11.20 15.87 4.49
CA GLN A 619 11.02 17.33 4.56
C GLN A 619 12.21 18.05 5.21
N PHE A 620 12.82 17.47 6.25
CA PHE A 620 14.08 17.99 6.80
C PHE A 620 15.19 18.02 5.75
N TYR A 621 15.30 16.97 4.94
CA TYR A 621 16.27 16.88 3.86
C TYR A 621 16.01 17.91 2.75
N GLU A 622 14.75 18.06 2.32
CA GLU A 622 14.33 19.05 1.32
C GLU A 622 14.68 20.47 1.74
N ALA A 623 14.28 20.86 2.96
CA ALA A 623 14.57 22.19 3.49
C ALA A 623 16.08 22.46 3.57
N ALA A 624 16.88 21.48 3.99
CA ALA A 624 18.33 21.61 4.03
C ALA A 624 18.96 21.78 2.64
N CYS A 625 18.47 21.05 1.63
CA CYS A 625 18.96 21.16 0.26
C CYS A 625 18.67 22.54 -0.37
N VAL A 626 17.48 23.09 -0.12
CA VAL A 626 17.11 24.43 -0.62
C VAL A 626 18.00 25.50 0.00
N MET A 627 18.24 25.43 1.32
CA MET A 627 19.06 26.41 2.03
C MET A 627 20.54 26.38 1.62
N SER A 628 21.08 25.18 1.37
CA SER A 628 22.49 25.00 1.00
C SER A 628 22.81 25.54 -0.40
N ARG A 629 21.82 25.58 -1.31
CA ARG A 629 21.96 26.27 -2.61
C ARG A 629 22.04 27.79 -2.49
N GLY A 630 21.56 28.36 -1.38
CA GLY A 630 21.51 29.80 -1.12
C GLY A 630 22.62 30.35 -0.22
N LYS A 631 23.22 29.54 0.67
CA LYS A 631 24.31 29.93 1.59
C LYS A 631 25.29 28.78 1.83
N LYS A 632 26.60 29.07 1.81
CA LYS A 632 27.66 28.15 2.24
C LYS A 632 27.62 27.96 3.77
N CYS A 633 26.83 27.02 4.26
CA CYS A 633 26.96 26.49 5.62
C CYS A 633 27.39 25.02 5.53
N GLU A 634 28.69 24.77 5.66
CA GLU A 634 29.31 23.44 5.50
C GLU A 634 28.91 22.43 6.61
N THR A 635 28.39 22.88 7.75
CA THR A 635 28.18 22.03 8.93
C THR A 635 26.84 21.27 8.98
N ASP A 636 25.78 21.79 8.36
CA ASP A 636 24.45 21.15 8.38
C ASP A 636 24.20 20.24 7.16
N GLU A 637 24.92 20.44 6.04
CA GLU A 637 24.91 19.53 4.89
C GLU A 637 25.30 18.11 5.32
N GLU A 638 26.26 17.96 6.23
CA GLU A 638 26.69 16.64 6.73
C GLU A 638 25.64 15.93 7.57
N LYS A 639 24.82 16.69 8.32
CA LYS A 639 23.84 16.14 9.27
C LYS A 639 22.74 15.34 8.57
N TYR A 640 22.23 15.84 7.44
CA TYR A 640 21.11 15.22 6.71
C TYR A 640 21.54 14.49 5.42
N ALA A 641 22.80 14.62 4.97
CA ALA A 641 23.31 13.96 3.75
C ALA A 641 23.15 12.42 3.73
N ARG A 642 23.06 11.79 4.91
CA ARG A 642 22.93 10.33 5.04
C ARG A 642 21.48 9.84 4.87
N LEU A 643 20.48 10.69 5.06
CA LEU A 643 19.06 10.30 5.08
C LEU A 643 18.59 9.62 3.78
N PRO A 644 18.91 10.13 2.57
CA PRO A 644 18.51 9.44 1.33
C PRO A 644 19.13 8.05 1.21
N GLY A 645 20.33 7.86 1.75
CA GLY A 645 21.01 6.56 1.79
C GLY A 645 20.29 5.54 2.67
N MET A 646 19.68 5.98 3.78
CA MET A 646 18.92 5.13 4.69
C MET A 646 17.59 4.70 4.06
N ALA A 647 16.86 5.63 3.42
CA ALA A 647 15.65 5.29 2.69
C ALA A 647 15.93 4.38 1.48
N ALA A 648 17.05 4.58 0.79
CA ALA A 648 17.49 3.68 -0.28
C ALA A 648 17.72 2.23 0.21
N ASP A 649 18.23 2.03 1.43
CA ASP A 649 18.37 0.68 2.01
C ASP A 649 17.02 0.01 2.22
N LEU A 650 16.03 0.77 2.73
CA LEU A 650 14.67 0.27 2.91
C LEU A 650 14.01 -0.11 1.57
N LEU A 651 14.12 0.75 0.55
CA LEU A 651 13.54 0.47 -0.77
C LEU A 651 14.18 -0.77 -1.42
N LEU A 652 15.50 -0.94 -1.28
CA LEU A 652 16.22 -2.13 -1.75
C LEU A 652 15.84 -3.41 -1.00
N ASP A 653 15.27 -3.30 0.20
CA ASP A 653 14.75 -4.42 0.97
C ASP A 653 13.27 -4.73 0.67
N GLY A 654 12.62 -3.91 -0.17
CA GLY A 654 11.22 -4.07 -0.56
C GLY A 654 10.23 -3.29 0.34
N PHE A 655 10.72 -2.41 1.21
CA PHE A 655 9.87 -1.54 2.01
C PHE A 655 9.21 -0.47 1.11
N PRO A 656 7.89 -0.23 1.23
CA PRO A 656 7.20 0.78 0.43
C PRO A 656 7.60 2.20 0.85
N LEU A 657 8.02 3.02 -0.11
CA LEU A 657 8.31 4.45 0.09
C LEU A 657 7.29 5.31 -0.63
N GLU A 658 6.93 6.44 -0.04
CA GLU A 658 6.04 7.39 -0.67
C GLU A 658 6.74 8.13 -1.83
N LEU A 659 6.11 8.11 -2.99
CA LEU A 659 6.50 8.83 -4.20
C LEU A 659 5.75 10.16 -4.32
N ILE A 660 4.44 10.15 -4.08
CA ILE A 660 3.58 11.34 -4.14
C ILE A 660 2.92 11.49 -2.78
N ASP A 661 3.05 12.66 -2.17
CA ASP A 661 2.33 12.99 -0.93
C ASP A 661 0.89 13.38 -1.28
N GLY A 662 -0.07 12.56 -0.84
CA GLY A 662 -1.51 12.81 -1.04
C GLY A 662 -2.10 13.90 -0.15
N ASP A 663 -1.43 14.34 0.91
CA ASP A 663 -1.88 15.45 1.76
C ASP A 663 -1.59 16.81 1.13
N ALA A 664 -0.44 16.93 0.48
CA ALA A 664 -0.03 18.16 -0.19
C ALA A 664 -0.23 18.14 -1.71
N SER A 665 -0.61 16.98 -2.28
CA SER A 665 -0.71 16.74 -3.72
C SER A 665 0.57 17.15 -4.46
N ASN A 666 1.73 16.75 -3.92
CA ASN A 666 3.05 17.13 -4.44
C ASN A 666 4.10 16.03 -4.24
N ILE A 667 5.20 16.13 -4.98
CA ILE A 667 6.35 15.24 -4.89
C ILE A 667 7.51 16.00 -4.24
N PRO A 668 8.10 15.53 -3.13
CA PRO A 668 9.35 16.08 -2.61
C PRO A 668 10.48 15.68 -3.57
N MET A 669 10.75 16.54 -4.55
CA MET A 669 11.51 16.14 -5.72
C MET A 669 13.00 15.93 -5.49
N GLN A 670 13.61 16.69 -4.57
CA GLN A 670 15.01 16.49 -4.24
C GLN A 670 15.18 15.18 -3.46
N TRP A 671 14.30 14.93 -2.48
CA TRP A 671 14.26 13.73 -1.66
C TRP A 671 14.12 12.47 -2.53
N VAL A 672 13.06 12.38 -3.34
CA VAL A 672 12.81 11.22 -4.20
C VAL A 672 13.96 11.01 -5.19
N SER A 673 14.45 12.09 -5.82
CA SER A 673 15.55 12.00 -6.78
C SER A 673 16.82 11.45 -6.12
N ASP A 674 17.18 11.93 -4.94
CA ASP A 674 18.43 11.55 -4.30
C ASP A 674 18.34 10.17 -3.64
N VAL A 675 17.17 9.74 -3.16
CA VAL A 675 16.93 8.35 -2.76
C VAL A 675 17.16 7.41 -3.94
N LEU A 676 16.55 7.69 -5.10
CA LEU A 676 16.72 6.86 -6.30
C LEU A 676 18.15 6.88 -6.84
N LYS A 677 18.87 8.01 -6.77
CA LYS A 677 20.32 8.05 -7.08
C LYS A 677 21.14 7.21 -6.12
N LYS A 678 20.80 7.19 -4.83
CA LYS A 678 21.49 6.33 -3.85
C LYS A 678 21.20 4.86 -4.12
N VAL A 679 19.99 4.50 -4.54
CA VAL A 679 19.66 3.14 -5.01
C VAL A 679 20.52 2.77 -6.23
N ASP A 680 20.61 3.65 -7.22
CA ASP A 680 21.42 3.42 -8.43
C ASP A 680 22.91 3.24 -8.08
N THR A 681 23.45 4.12 -7.23
CA THR A 681 24.83 4.04 -6.76
C THR A 681 25.10 2.73 -6.01
N LYS A 682 24.18 2.31 -5.12
CA LYS A 682 24.29 1.07 -4.34
C LYS A 682 24.14 -0.20 -5.19
N THR A 683 23.51 -0.10 -6.36
CA THR A 683 23.32 -1.21 -7.29
C THR A 683 24.32 -1.23 -8.45
N GLY A 684 25.27 -0.29 -8.49
CA GLY A 684 26.37 -0.25 -9.47
C GLY A 684 26.11 0.61 -10.71
N GLY A 685 25.05 1.42 -10.73
CA GLY A 685 24.82 2.50 -11.69
C GLY A 685 24.39 2.08 -13.10
N ARG A 686 24.00 0.81 -13.29
CA ARG A 686 23.66 0.25 -14.61
C ARG A 686 22.39 -0.60 -14.62
N CYS A 687 21.70 -0.67 -13.49
CA CYS A 687 20.51 -1.49 -13.36
C CYS A 687 19.36 -0.87 -14.17
N LYS A 688 18.62 -1.74 -14.84
CA LYS A 688 17.42 -1.40 -15.60
C LYS A 688 16.19 -1.80 -14.80
N MET A 689 15.14 -0.99 -14.90
CA MET A 689 13.87 -1.26 -14.25
C MET A 689 12.71 -1.21 -15.25
N ARG A 690 11.63 -1.89 -14.88
CA ARG A 690 10.29 -1.72 -15.45
C ARG A 690 9.30 -1.29 -14.38
N VAL A 691 8.29 -0.52 -14.76
CA VAL A 691 7.32 0.05 -13.81
C VAL A 691 5.94 -0.55 -14.01
N ILE A 692 5.35 -1.09 -12.94
CA ILE A 692 3.94 -1.53 -12.87
C ILE A 692 3.20 -0.59 -11.91
N THR A 693 2.06 -0.07 -12.33
CA THR A 693 1.17 0.73 -11.47
C THR A 693 -0.22 0.13 -11.42
N VAL A 694 -0.89 0.22 -10.27
CA VAL A 694 -2.33 -0.04 -10.15
C VAL A 694 -3.10 1.27 -9.93
N LEU A 695 -4.21 1.46 -10.66
CA LEU A 695 -5.10 2.61 -10.56
C LEU A 695 -6.54 2.13 -10.38
N GLY A 696 -7.38 2.85 -9.63
CA GLY A 696 -8.80 2.50 -9.48
C GLY A 696 -9.46 3.25 -8.33
N VAL A 697 -10.80 3.19 -8.29
CA VAL A 697 -11.62 3.82 -7.22
C VAL A 697 -11.14 3.37 -5.84
N GLN A 698 -11.35 4.20 -4.82
CA GLN A 698 -11.10 3.84 -3.43
C GLN A 698 -11.80 2.54 -3.03
N SER A 699 -11.16 1.78 -2.14
CA SER A 699 -11.72 0.55 -1.56
C SER A 699 -12.04 -0.59 -2.55
N THR A 700 -11.48 -0.55 -3.77
CA THR A 700 -11.64 -1.61 -4.80
C THR A 700 -10.65 -2.77 -4.66
N GLY A 701 -9.79 -2.80 -3.63
CA GLY A 701 -8.84 -3.89 -3.40
C GLY A 701 -7.52 -3.80 -4.19
N LYS A 702 -7.05 -2.60 -4.52
CA LYS A 702 -5.79 -2.36 -5.26
C LYS A 702 -4.54 -2.89 -4.55
N SER A 703 -4.28 -2.41 -3.34
CA SER A 703 -3.13 -2.84 -2.53
C SER A 703 -3.25 -4.33 -2.17
N THR A 704 -4.47 -4.83 -1.96
CA THR A 704 -4.75 -6.28 -1.75
C THR A 704 -4.35 -7.13 -2.97
N LEU A 705 -4.66 -6.66 -4.18
CA LEU A 705 -4.26 -7.32 -5.44
C LEU A 705 -2.74 -7.40 -5.54
N LEU A 706 -2.04 -6.28 -5.33
CA LEU A 706 -0.57 -6.24 -5.39
C LEU A 706 0.10 -7.09 -4.30
N ASN A 707 -0.41 -7.02 -3.07
CA ASN A 707 0.10 -7.81 -1.94
C ASN A 707 -0.11 -9.32 -2.15
N THR A 708 -1.20 -9.73 -2.81
CA THR A 708 -1.44 -11.15 -3.14
C THR A 708 -0.58 -11.60 -4.31
N MET A 709 -0.47 -10.77 -5.37
CA MET A 709 0.26 -11.11 -6.58
C MET A 709 1.77 -11.21 -6.36
N PHE A 710 2.34 -10.24 -5.65
CA PHE A 710 3.79 -10.12 -5.49
C PHE A 710 4.28 -10.41 -4.07
N GLY A 711 3.39 -10.66 -3.10
CA GLY A 711 3.77 -10.84 -1.69
C GLY A 711 4.22 -9.53 -1.02
N LEU A 712 3.77 -8.40 -1.55
CA LEU A 712 4.12 -7.06 -1.05
C LEU A 712 3.41 -6.75 0.27
N GLN A 713 3.89 -5.69 0.95
CA GLN A 713 3.40 -5.26 2.26
C GLN A 713 2.82 -3.84 2.24
N PHE A 714 2.15 -3.44 1.16
CA PHE A 714 1.42 -2.16 1.12
C PHE A 714 0.32 -2.15 2.21
N PRO A 715 0.08 -1.00 2.87
CA PRO A 715 -0.93 -0.90 3.93
C PRO A 715 -2.36 -1.13 3.39
N VAL A 716 -3.18 -1.92 4.09
CA VAL A 716 -4.53 -2.35 3.67
C VAL A 716 -5.63 -2.16 4.75
N ALA A 717 -5.40 -1.35 5.77
CA ALA A 717 -6.30 -1.28 6.94
C ALA A 717 -7.63 -0.53 6.68
N SER A 718 -8.72 -0.98 7.29
CA SER A 718 -10.01 -0.27 7.23
C SER A 718 -9.91 1.08 7.94
N GLY A 719 -10.29 2.16 7.25
CA GLY A 719 -10.18 3.53 7.77
C GLY A 719 -8.82 4.20 7.51
N ARG A 720 -7.87 3.51 6.86
CA ARG A 720 -6.65 4.10 6.31
C ARG A 720 -6.61 3.84 4.81
N CYS A 721 -7.22 4.72 4.04
CA CYS A 721 -7.01 4.69 2.60
C CYS A 721 -5.60 5.20 2.29
N THR A 722 -4.88 4.51 1.41
CA THR A 722 -3.61 4.99 0.83
C THR A 722 -3.85 6.40 0.31
N ARG A 723 -3.08 7.39 0.78
CA ARG A 723 -3.12 8.77 0.28
C ARG A 723 -1.85 9.04 -0.50
N GLY A 724 -1.95 9.56 -1.72
CA GLY A 724 -0.83 9.73 -2.63
C GLY A 724 -0.44 8.44 -3.39
N ALA A 725 0.85 8.23 -3.63
CA ALA A 725 1.34 7.02 -4.31
C ALA A 725 2.59 6.48 -3.64
N PHE A 726 2.66 5.16 -3.46
CA PHE A 726 3.76 4.45 -2.83
C PHE A 726 4.44 3.53 -3.82
N MET A 727 5.78 3.52 -3.81
CA MET A 727 6.59 2.68 -4.66
C MET A 727 7.36 1.63 -3.84
N THR A 728 7.50 0.42 -4.37
CA THR A 728 8.38 -0.62 -3.83
C THR A 728 9.15 -1.31 -4.95
N LEU A 729 10.32 -1.86 -4.64
CA LEU A 729 11.24 -2.43 -5.61
C LEU A 729 11.33 -3.95 -5.45
N LEU A 730 10.99 -4.67 -6.52
CA LEU A 730 11.16 -6.12 -6.62
C LEU A 730 12.42 -6.44 -7.41
N ARG A 731 13.27 -7.31 -6.86
CA ARG A 731 14.51 -7.76 -7.52
C ARG A 731 14.24 -8.91 -8.47
N VAL A 732 14.83 -8.86 -9.66
CA VAL A 732 14.90 -9.99 -10.60
C VAL A 732 16.18 -10.78 -10.34
N GLU A 733 16.08 -12.10 -10.21
CA GLU A 733 17.26 -12.96 -10.04
C GLU A 733 18.07 -13.07 -11.34
N LYS A 734 19.39 -13.24 -11.19
CA LYS A 734 20.37 -13.10 -12.29
C LYS A 734 20.08 -14.01 -13.50
N ASP A 735 19.55 -15.19 -13.24
CA ASP A 735 19.19 -16.20 -14.23
C ASP A 735 17.95 -15.82 -15.07
N PHE A 736 17.17 -14.83 -14.61
CA PHE A 736 15.94 -14.39 -15.25
C PHE A 736 16.01 -12.96 -15.80
N ILE A 737 17.08 -12.21 -15.51
CA ILE A 737 17.30 -10.85 -16.05
C ILE A 737 17.33 -10.85 -17.58
N GLU A 738 17.97 -11.84 -18.22
CA GLU A 738 18.03 -11.92 -19.68
C GLU A 738 16.64 -12.15 -20.31
N GLU A 739 15.76 -12.87 -19.61
CA GLU A 739 14.42 -13.21 -20.07
C GLU A 739 13.38 -12.12 -19.76
N LEU A 740 13.59 -11.24 -18.77
CA LEU A 740 12.73 -10.08 -18.51
C LEU A 740 13.27 -8.76 -19.09
N GLY A 741 14.57 -8.69 -19.36
CA GLY A 741 15.26 -7.49 -19.85
C GLY A 741 15.43 -6.38 -18.79
N CYS A 742 15.22 -6.66 -17.51
CA CYS A 742 15.42 -5.72 -16.40
C CYS A 742 15.94 -6.40 -15.13
N ASP A 743 16.62 -5.62 -14.28
CA ASP A 743 17.15 -6.02 -12.98
C ASP A 743 16.10 -5.86 -11.86
N PHE A 744 15.19 -4.90 -12.04
CA PHE A 744 14.15 -4.58 -11.07
C PHE A 744 12.78 -4.35 -11.70
N ILE A 745 11.74 -4.59 -10.89
CA ILE A 745 10.37 -4.17 -11.17
C ILE A 745 9.96 -3.18 -10.06
N LEU A 746 9.69 -1.93 -10.44
CA LEU A 746 9.13 -0.92 -9.56
C LEU A 746 7.61 -1.06 -9.56
N VAL A 747 7.02 -1.35 -8.42
CA VAL A 747 5.56 -1.47 -8.26
C VAL A 747 5.05 -0.22 -7.54
N ILE A 748 4.07 0.47 -8.15
CA ILE A 748 3.45 1.68 -7.61
C ILE A 748 1.99 1.38 -7.23
N ASP A 749 1.68 1.52 -5.95
CA ASP A 749 0.32 1.51 -5.40
C ASP A 749 -0.17 2.95 -5.25
N THR A 750 -1.40 3.23 -5.71
CA THR A 750 -1.96 4.59 -5.72
C THR A 750 -3.14 4.73 -4.77
N GLU A 751 -3.39 5.98 -4.37
CA GLU A 751 -4.61 6.39 -3.73
C GLU A 751 -5.86 5.99 -4.52
N GLY A 752 -6.94 5.79 -3.77
CA GLY A 752 -8.26 5.60 -4.33
C GLY A 752 -8.81 6.88 -4.92
N LEU A 753 -9.12 6.85 -6.21
CA LEU A 753 -9.77 7.97 -6.87
C LEU A 753 -11.22 8.11 -6.37
N LYS A 754 -11.76 9.33 -6.47
CA LYS A 754 -13.11 9.73 -6.05
C LYS A 754 -13.39 9.45 -4.57
N ALA A 755 -12.41 9.72 -3.71
CA ALA A 755 -12.59 9.53 -2.29
C ALA A 755 -13.75 10.39 -1.74
N PRO A 756 -14.77 9.81 -1.09
CA PRO A 756 -15.92 10.55 -0.57
C PRO A 756 -15.53 11.68 0.39
N GLU A 757 -14.44 11.50 1.13
CA GLU A 757 -13.91 12.49 2.08
C GLU A 757 -13.39 13.73 1.34
N LEU A 758 -12.78 13.53 0.16
CA LEU A 758 -12.26 14.61 -0.68
C LEU A 758 -13.33 15.22 -1.59
N ALA A 759 -14.42 14.51 -1.87
CA ALA A 759 -15.49 14.96 -2.79
C ALA A 759 -16.16 16.29 -2.36
N SER A 760 -15.99 16.70 -1.09
CA SER A 760 -16.49 17.98 -0.55
C SER A 760 -15.58 19.18 -0.84
N LEU A 761 -14.34 18.97 -1.28
CA LEU A 761 -13.39 20.02 -1.65
C LEU A 761 -13.55 20.41 -3.12
N GLU A 762 -13.67 21.71 -3.42
CA GLU A 762 -13.95 22.28 -4.74
C GLU A 762 -12.94 21.88 -5.85
N ASP A 763 -11.73 21.41 -5.48
CA ASP A 763 -10.64 21.03 -6.40
C ASP A 763 -10.25 19.53 -6.37
N SER A 764 -11.03 18.67 -5.70
CA SER A 764 -10.66 17.26 -5.48
C SER A 764 -10.43 16.43 -6.76
N TYR A 765 -11.14 16.74 -7.83
CA TYR A 765 -10.95 16.08 -9.12
C TYR A 765 -9.65 16.50 -9.82
N GLU A 766 -9.09 17.69 -9.55
CA GLU A 766 -7.78 18.08 -10.10
C GLU A 766 -6.69 17.15 -9.54
N HIS A 767 -6.72 16.84 -8.24
CA HIS A 767 -5.79 15.92 -7.59
C HIS A 767 -5.85 14.51 -8.18
N ASP A 768 -7.05 13.96 -8.31
CA ASP A 768 -7.27 12.64 -8.92
C ASP A 768 -6.73 12.57 -10.35
N ASN A 769 -6.94 13.64 -11.12
CA ASN A 769 -6.51 13.73 -12.51
C ASN A 769 -4.98 13.86 -12.62
N GLU A 770 -4.36 14.68 -11.75
CA GLU A 770 -2.90 14.83 -11.66
C GLU A 770 -2.23 13.50 -11.30
N LEU A 771 -2.75 12.83 -10.26
CA LEU A 771 -2.27 11.52 -9.82
C LEU A 771 -2.35 10.51 -10.95
N ALA A 772 -3.53 10.34 -11.56
CA ALA A 772 -3.75 9.38 -12.64
C ALA A 772 -2.85 9.66 -13.85
N MET A 773 -2.72 10.92 -14.28
CA MET A 773 -1.85 11.28 -15.41
C MET A 773 -0.39 10.95 -15.13
N LEU A 774 0.10 11.32 -13.95
CA LEU A 774 1.48 11.11 -13.56
C LEU A 774 1.79 9.61 -13.48
N VAL A 775 1.02 8.83 -12.72
CA VAL A 775 1.34 7.42 -12.51
C VAL A 775 1.21 6.60 -13.80
N VAL A 776 0.24 6.93 -14.67
CA VAL A 776 0.11 6.29 -15.99
C VAL A 776 1.29 6.63 -16.88
N GLY A 777 1.74 7.88 -16.87
CA GLY A 777 2.90 8.32 -17.65
C GLY A 777 4.23 7.74 -17.17
N LEU A 778 4.35 7.39 -15.89
CA LEU A 778 5.54 6.72 -15.33
C LEU A 778 5.59 5.22 -15.64
N SER A 779 4.45 4.61 -16.02
CA SER A 779 4.30 3.16 -16.07
C SER A 779 4.68 2.55 -17.41
N ASP A 780 5.29 1.36 -17.38
CA ASP A 780 5.36 0.50 -18.54
C ASP A 780 4.09 -0.37 -18.64
N ILE A 781 3.54 -0.80 -17.49
CA ILE A 781 2.27 -1.51 -17.39
C ILE A 781 1.36 -0.82 -16.37
N THR A 782 0.16 -0.44 -16.80
CA THR A 782 -0.89 0.11 -15.95
C THR A 782 -2.01 -0.92 -15.77
N ILE A 783 -2.32 -1.26 -14.52
CA ILE A 783 -3.45 -2.10 -14.14
C ILE A 783 -4.59 -1.19 -13.67
N ILE A 784 -5.70 -1.18 -14.41
CA ILE A 784 -6.91 -0.45 -14.04
C ILE A 784 -7.82 -1.42 -13.29
N ASN A 785 -7.90 -1.24 -11.98
CA ASN A 785 -8.69 -2.04 -11.07
C ASN A 785 -10.12 -1.47 -10.97
N MET A 786 -11.10 -2.26 -11.40
CA MET A 786 -12.52 -1.92 -11.44
C MET A 786 -13.28 -2.81 -10.47
N ALA A 787 -14.18 -2.23 -9.68
CA ALA A 787 -15.07 -3.03 -8.84
C ALA A 787 -16.24 -3.57 -9.67
N MET A 788 -16.48 -4.87 -9.56
CA MET A 788 -17.50 -5.63 -10.27
C MET A 788 -17.39 -5.37 -11.80
N GLU A 789 -18.50 -5.03 -12.43
CA GLU A 789 -18.61 -4.73 -13.86
C GLU A 789 -19.06 -3.27 -14.11
N ASN A 790 -18.99 -2.42 -13.08
CA ASN A 790 -19.53 -1.06 -13.17
C ASN A 790 -18.50 -0.07 -13.73
N ALA A 791 -18.44 0.04 -15.06
CA ALA A 791 -17.60 1.03 -15.72
C ALA A 791 -18.04 2.49 -15.48
N ALA A 792 -19.30 2.72 -15.07
CA ALA A 792 -19.86 4.07 -14.91
C ALA A 792 -19.12 4.88 -13.83
N GLU A 793 -18.70 4.23 -12.74
CA GLU A 793 -17.98 4.89 -11.64
C GLU A 793 -16.59 5.39 -12.05
N MET A 794 -15.94 4.68 -12.98
CA MET A 794 -14.59 4.99 -13.45
C MET A 794 -14.55 5.88 -14.71
N MET A 795 -15.70 6.32 -15.24
CA MET A 795 -15.78 7.05 -16.51
C MET A 795 -14.86 8.28 -16.60
N ASP A 796 -14.98 9.17 -15.61
CA ASP A 796 -14.22 10.43 -15.60
C ASP A 796 -12.71 10.16 -15.51
N THR A 797 -12.32 9.18 -14.70
CA THR A 797 -10.93 8.74 -14.55
C THR A 797 -10.39 8.12 -15.84
N LEU A 798 -11.14 7.19 -16.44
CA LEU A 798 -10.71 6.50 -17.67
C LEU A 798 -10.46 7.50 -18.79
N GLN A 799 -11.24 8.56 -18.84
CA GLN A 799 -11.03 9.63 -19.79
C GLN A 799 -9.67 10.33 -19.60
N ILE A 800 -9.27 10.61 -18.37
CA ILE A 800 -7.95 11.19 -18.06
C ILE A 800 -6.82 10.22 -18.39
N VAL A 801 -7.02 8.94 -18.09
CA VAL A 801 -6.08 7.88 -18.45
C VAL A 801 -5.90 7.79 -19.97
N VAL A 802 -6.99 7.90 -20.74
CA VAL A 802 -6.95 7.98 -22.21
C VAL A 802 -6.15 9.22 -22.65
N HIS A 803 -6.43 10.40 -22.10
CA HIS A 803 -5.64 11.60 -22.41
C HIS A 803 -4.14 11.41 -22.10
N ALA A 804 -3.80 10.78 -20.97
CA ALA A 804 -2.43 10.47 -20.62
C ALA A 804 -1.78 9.54 -21.67
N PHE A 805 -2.44 8.46 -22.06
CA PHE A 805 -1.95 7.56 -23.11
C PHE A 805 -1.74 8.26 -24.45
N LEU A 806 -2.61 9.20 -24.81
CA LEU A 806 -2.49 9.96 -26.06
C LEU A 806 -1.16 10.72 -26.09
N ARG A 807 -0.83 11.38 -24.99
CA ARG A 807 0.41 12.14 -24.82
C ARG A 807 1.64 11.24 -24.74
N MET A 808 1.54 10.09 -24.07
CA MET A 808 2.64 9.11 -24.04
C MET A 808 3.00 8.64 -25.44
N LYS A 809 1.99 8.39 -26.30
CA LYS A 809 2.22 8.03 -27.69
C LYS A 809 2.95 9.11 -28.48
N GLU A 810 2.67 10.40 -28.25
CA GLU A 810 3.37 11.50 -28.93
C GLU A 810 4.85 11.55 -28.59
N ILE A 811 5.19 11.23 -27.33
CA ILE A 811 6.58 11.17 -26.84
C ILE A 811 7.24 9.82 -27.23
N GLY A 812 6.52 8.96 -27.97
CA GLY A 812 7.01 7.68 -28.46
C GLY A 812 7.01 6.55 -27.43
N LYS A 813 6.41 6.76 -26.25
CA LYS A 813 6.23 5.72 -25.23
C LYS A 813 4.96 4.93 -25.52
N LYS A 814 5.08 3.60 -25.56
CA LYS A 814 3.94 2.67 -25.69
C LYS A 814 3.74 1.87 -24.40
N PRO A 815 3.07 2.44 -23.37
CA PRO A 815 2.71 1.67 -22.19
C PRO A 815 1.71 0.56 -22.55
N LYS A 816 1.56 -0.44 -21.69
CA LYS A 816 0.49 -1.45 -21.76
C LYS A 816 -0.55 -1.20 -20.68
N CYS A 817 -1.82 -1.51 -20.98
CA CYS A 817 -2.93 -1.27 -20.09
C CYS A 817 -3.76 -2.54 -19.93
N LEU A 818 -4.04 -2.92 -18.69
CA LEU A 818 -4.82 -4.11 -18.33
C LEU A 818 -6.02 -3.68 -17.49
N PHE A 819 -7.17 -4.28 -17.73
CA PHE A 819 -8.38 -4.05 -16.93
C PHE A 819 -8.63 -5.27 -16.04
N VAL A 820 -8.75 -5.04 -14.75
CA VAL A 820 -9.01 -6.07 -13.75
C VAL A 820 -10.33 -5.79 -13.05
N HIS A 821 -11.32 -6.63 -13.30
CA HIS A 821 -12.65 -6.59 -12.71
C HIS A 821 -12.66 -7.45 -11.44
N GLN A 822 -12.75 -6.83 -10.26
CA GLN A 822 -12.77 -7.54 -8.97
C GLN A 822 -14.19 -7.86 -8.50
N ASN A 823 -14.35 -8.89 -7.65
CA ASN A 823 -15.63 -9.29 -7.07
C ASN A 823 -16.69 -9.71 -8.11
N VAL A 824 -16.24 -10.31 -9.22
CA VAL A 824 -17.13 -10.86 -10.25
C VAL A 824 -17.74 -12.16 -9.72
N SER A 825 -19.07 -12.23 -9.69
CA SER A 825 -19.79 -13.38 -9.11
C SER A 825 -19.73 -14.63 -10.00
N ASP A 826 -19.80 -14.47 -11.32
CA ASP A 826 -19.73 -15.57 -12.29
C ASP A 826 -18.62 -15.32 -13.33
N VAL A 827 -17.39 -15.68 -12.96
CA VAL A 827 -16.21 -15.59 -13.84
C VAL A 827 -16.36 -16.48 -15.09
N SER A 828 -17.17 -17.54 -15.01
CA SER A 828 -17.34 -18.53 -16.09
C SER A 828 -18.30 -18.09 -17.20
N ASN A 829 -19.03 -16.98 -17.01
CA ASN A 829 -19.98 -16.48 -17.98
C ASN A 829 -19.32 -15.74 -19.15
N TYR A 830 -18.74 -16.51 -20.07
CA TYR A 830 -18.04 -16.00 -21.23
C TYR A 830 -18.89 -15.02 -22.06
N VAL A 831 -20.20 -15.27 -22.22
CA VAL A 831 -21.09 -14.44 -23.04
C VAL A 831 -21.34 -13.06 -22.42
N ASN A 832 -21.60 -12.99 -21.11
CA ASN A 832 -21.77 -11.71 -20.41
C ASN A 832 -20.45 -10.95 -20.37
N ASN A 833 -19.34 -11.62 -20.04
CA ASN A 833 -18.00 -11.03 -20.05
C ASN A 833 -17.66 -10.44 -21.42
N MET A 834 -17.97 -11.15 -22.52
CA MET A 834 -17.78 -10.63 -23.88
C MET A 834 -18.63 -9.39 -24.19
N ARG A 835 -19.87 -9.35 -23.69
CA ARG A 835 -20.74 -8.19 -23.85
C ARG A 835 -20.18 -6.97 -23.12
N ASP A 836 -19.67 -7.16 -21.91
CA ASP A 836 -19.13 -6.07 -21.09
C ASP A 836 -17.76 -5.62 -21.59
N ARG A 837 -16.89 -6.54 -22.06
CA ARG A 837 -15.67 -6.22 -22.81
C ARG A 837 -15.96 -5.34 -24.02
N LYS A 838 -16.99 -5.68 -24.80
CA LYS A 838 -17.39 -4.89 -25.97
C LYS A 838 -17.89 -3.50 -25.57
N LYS A 839 -18.73 -3.40 -24.54
CA LYS A 839 -19.17 -2.09 -24.01
C LYS A 839 -17.99 -1.24 -23.55
N LEU A 840 -17.05 -1.83 -22.82
CA LEU A 840 -15.84 -1.15 -22.35
C LEU A 840 -15.00 -0.64 -23.53
N ARG A 841 -14.80 -1.46 -24.56
CA ARG A 841 -14.10 -1.03 -25.79
C ARG A 841 -14.82 0.12 -26.50
N ASP A 842 -16.12 0.00 -26.75
CA ASP A 842 -16.90 1.04 -27.43
C ASP A 842 -16.85 2.37 -26.65
N MET A 843 -16.80 2.29 -25.32
CA MET A 843 -16.64 3.42 -24.42
C MET A 843 -15.24 4.04 -24.49
N LEU A 844 -14.18 3.22 -24.48
CA LEU A 844 -12.79 3.68 -24.64
C LEU A 844 -12.56 4.32 -26.01
N ASP A 845 -13.13 3.76 -27.09
CA ASP A 845 -13.06 4.32 -28.44
C ASP A 845 -13.74 5.70 -28.50
N LYS A 846 -14.90 5.85 -27.84
CA LYS A 846 -15.56 7.16 -27.70
C LYS A 846 -14.67 8.15 -26.94
N MET A 847 -14.15 7.79 -25.77
CA MET A 847 -13.26 8.66 -24.99
C MET A 847 -12.02 9.06 -25.79
N THR A 848 -11.44 8.11 -26.53
CA THR A 848 -10.28 8.32 -27.41
C THR A 848 -10.59 9.34 -28.49
N MET A 849 -11.71 9.20 -29.18
CA MET A 849 -12.12 10.15 -30.22
C MET A 849 -12.30 11.55 -29.65
N ILE A 850 -12.84 11.67 -28.44
CA ILE A 850 -13.01 12.97 -27.78
C ILE A 850 -11.65 13.57 -27.41
N ALA A 851 -10.79 12.80 -26.76
CA ALA A 851 -9.45 13.24 -26.37
C ALA A 851 -8.62 13.67 -27.58
N ALA A 852 -8.67 12.90 -28.66
CA ALA A 852 -8.00 13.19 -29.91
C ALA A 852 -8.51 14.48 -30.58
N LYS A 853 -9.82 14.75 -30.54
CA LYS A 853 -10.37 16.02 -31.04
C LYS A 853 -9.88 17.22 -30.23
N MET A 854 -9.82 17.09 -28.91
CA MET A 854 -9.37 18.16 -28.01
C MET A 854 -7.90 18.52 -28.25
N GLU A 855 -7.05 17.53 -28.55
CA GLU A 855 -5.62 17.72 -28.85
C GLU A 855 -5.34 18.01 -30.35
N ASN A 856 -6.37 18.26 -31.16
CA ASN A 856 -6.29 18.48 -32.61
C ASN A 856 -5.64 17.31 -33.41
N LYS A 857 -5.88 16.07 -32.98
CA LYS A 857 -5.34 14.82 -33.58
C LYS A 857 -6.43 13.95 -34.18
N SER A 858 -7.13 14.44 -35.19
CA SER A 858 -8.26 13.75 -35.85
C SER A 858 -7.91 12.40 -36.52
N THR A 859 -6.63 12.06 -36.64
CA THR A 859 -6.15 10.77 -37.19
C THR A 859 -6.38 9.59 -36.24
N ILE A 860 -6.51 9.82 -34.94
CA ILE A 860 -6.69 8.78 -33.92
C ILE A 860 -8.19 8.63 -33.65
N LYS A 861 -8.74 7.42 -33.84
CA LYS A 861 -10.19 7.18 -33.73
C LYS A 861 -10.54 6.11 -32.72
N THR A 862 -9.67 5.13 -32.52
CA THR A 862 -9.88 3.99 -31.63
C THR A 862 -8.81 3.94 -30.56
N PHE A 863 -9.13 3.35 -29.41
CA PHE A 863 -8.20 3.15 -28.30
C PHE A 863 -6.98 2.32 -28.74
N ASN A 864 -7.20 1.35 -29.63
CA ASN A 864 -6.13 0.50 -30.16
C ASN A 864 -5.17 1.25 -31.11
N ASP A 865 -5.59 2.41 -31.65
CA ASP A 865 -4.67 3.28 -32.37
C ASP A 865 -3.63 3.88 -31.41
N MET A 866 -3.99 4.08 -30.14
CA MET A 866 -3.13 4.73 -29.14
C MET A 866 -2.22 3.75 -28.42
N ILE A 867 -2.78 2.63 -27.98
CA ILE A 867 -2.14 1.62 -27.16
C ILE A 867 -2.45 0.23 -27.73
N ASP A 868 -1.49 -0.68 -27.64
CA ASP A 868 -1.69 -2.07 -28.08
C ASP A 868 -2.56 -2.80 -27.04
N TYR A 869 -3.87 -2.89 -27.29
CA TYR A 869 -4.89 -3.41 -26.38
C TYR A 869 -5.65 -4.58 -27.00
N ASP A 870 -5.53 -5.75 -26.36
CA ASP A 870 -6.22 -6.98 -26.75
C ASP A 870 -7.45 -7.20 -25.87
N ILE A 871 -8.63 -7.14 -26.48
CA ILE A 871 -9.90 -7.30 -25.77
C ILE A 871 -10.05 -8.65 -25.06
N GLU A 872 -9.42 -9.71 -25.56
CA GLU A 872 -9.51 -11.05 -24.97
C GLU A 872 -8.49 -11.25 -23.86
N LYS A 873 -7.26 -10.76 -24.05
CA LYS A 873 -6.12 -11.05 -23.17
C LYS A 873 -5.87 -10.01 -22.09
N ASP A 874 -6.30 -8.76 -22.31
CA ASP A 874 -6.03 -7.65 -21.41
C ASP A 874 -7.19 -7.35 -20.42
N ASN A 875 -8.25 -8.18 -20.43
CA ASN A 875 -9.40 -8.06 -19.52
C ASN A 875 -9.52 -9.29 -18.60
N TRP A 876 -9.27 -9.06 -17.31
CA TRP A 876 -9.25 -10.10 -16.27
C TRP A 876 -10.45 -9.97 -15.34
N TYR A 877 -11.12 -11.09 -15.09
CA TYR A 877 -12.29 -11.17 -14.21
C TYR A 877 -11.92 -12.01 -13.00
N ILE A 878 -11.81 -11.37 -11.84
CA ILE A 878 -11.32 -11.99 -10.61
C ILE A 878 -12.49 -12.08 -9.62
N PRO A 879 -12.75 -13.25 -9.02
CA PRO A 879 -13.84 -13.42 -8.06
C PRO A 879 -13.56 -12.67 -6.76
N GLY A 880 -14.49 -12.69 -5.80
CA GLY A 880 -14.26 -12.09 -4.48
C GLY A 880 -13.15 -12.81 -3.70
N LEU A 881 -12.37 -12.06 -2.92
CA LEU A 881 -11.27 -12.59 -2.10
C LEU A 881 -11.74 -13.65 -1.10
N TRP A 882 -12.88 -13.44 -0.45
CA TRP A 882 -13.39 -14.30 0.63
C TRP A 882 -14.48 -15.25 0.15
N LEU A 883 -14.39 -16.53 0.55
CA LEU A 883 -15.45 -17.52 0.38
C LEU A 883 -16.37 -17.51 1.60
N GLY A 884 -17.26 -16.52 1.69
CA GLY A 884 -18.18 -16.30 2.82
C GLY A 884 -17.92 -14.99 3.56
N GLY A 885 -18.57 -14.81 4.72
CA GLY A 885 -18.41 -13.61 5.54
C GLY A 885 -17.20 -13.70 6.51
N PRO A 886 -16.28 -12.72 6.54
CA PRO A 886 -15.28 -12.64 7.60
C PRO A 886 -15.95 -12.54 9.00
N PRO A 887 -15.29 -12.95 10.09
CA PRO A 887 -13.84 -13.23 10.24
C PRO A 887 -13.41 -14.67 9.96
N MET A 888 -14.33 -15.63 9.88
CA MET A 888 -14.02 -17.05 9.69
C MET A 888 -13.97 -17.50 8.22
N ALA A 889 -14.26 -16.60 7.27
CA ALA A 889 -14.15 -16.90 5.86
C ALA A 889 -12.70 -17.24 5.45
N ALA A 890 -12.56 -18.24 4.58
CA ALA A 890 -11.31 -18.58 3.94
C ALA A 890 -11.13 -17.79 2.62
N VAL A 891 -9.88 -17.67 2.16
CA VAL A 891 -9.60 -17.10 0.84
C VAL A 891 -10.17 -18.01 -0.25
N ASN A 892 -10.78 -17.39 -1.26
CA ASN A 892 -11.31 -18.05 -2.43
C ASN A 892 -10.17 -18.60 -3.31
N LEU A 893 -10.22 -19.89 -3.63
CA LEU A 893 -9.21 -20.54 -4.47
C LEU A 893 -9.14 -19.90 -5.86
N GLY A 894 -10.30 -19.61 -6.47
CA GLY A 894 -10.37 -18.97 -7.78
C GLY A 894 -9.77 -17.57 -7.80
N TYR A 895 -9.76 -16.85 -6.66
CA TYR A 895 -9.06 -15.56 -6.57
C TYR A 895 -7.55 -15.74 -6.71
N SER A 896 -6.99 -16.71 -5.96
CA SER A 896 -5.56 -16.98 -5.91
C SER A 896 -5.02 -17.50 -7.24
N GLU A 897 -5.78 -18.39 -7.90
CA GLU A 897 -5.42 -18.94 -9.22
C GLU A 897 -5.42 -17.86 -10.31
N ASN A 898 -6.47 -17.06 -10.41
CA ASN A 898 -6.54 -15.98 -11.41
C ASN A 898 -5.43 -14.93 -11.20
N ILE A 899 -5.06 -14.63 -9.95
CA ILE A 899 -3.94 -13.71 -9.66
C ILE A 899 -2.60 -14.32 -10.05
N SER A 900 -2.39 -15.62 -9.79
CA SER A 900 -1.18 -16.31 -10.21
C SER A 900 -1.03 -16.28 -11.74
N GLU A 901 -2.11 -16.52 -12.47
CA GLU A 901 -2.12 -16.44 -13.93
C GLU A 901 -1.92 -15.01 -14.45
N LEU A 902 -2.55 -14.01 -13.83
CA LEU A 902 -2.30 -12.60 -14.15
C LEU A 902 -0.83 -12.23 -13.92
N LYS A 903 -0.19 -12.72 -12.84
CA LYS A 903 1.24 -12.53 -12.60
C LYS A 903 2.09 -13.14 -13.72
N LYS A 904 1.80 -14.39 -14.12
CA LYS A 904 2.50 -15.06 -15.23
C LYS A 904 2.35 -14.27 -16.54
N TYR A 905 1.16 -13.76 -16.81
CA TYR A 905 0.88 -12.92 -17.98
C TYR A 905 1.69 -11.62 -17.95
N LEU A 906 1.72 -10.91 -16.82
CA LEU A 906 2.51 -9.68 -16.64
C LEU A 906 4.00 -9.91 -16.89
N LEU A 907 4.57 -10.99 -16.36
CA LEU A 907 5.98 -11.34 -16.58
C LEU A 907 6.25 -11.67 -18.05
N THR A 908 5.33 -12.37 -18.72
CA THR A 908 5.43 -12.67 -20.15
C THR A 908 5.38 -11.40 -21.01
N LEU A 909 4.56 -10.43 -20.63
CA LEU A 909 4.48 -9.11 -21.29
C LEU A 909 5.77 -8.29 -21.17
N MET A 910 6.62 -8.56 -20.17
CA MET A 910 7.89 -7.86 -19.97
C MET A 910 9.05 -8.45 -20.77
N GLY A 911 8.93 -9.68 -21.27
CA GLY A 911 10.02 -10.41 -21.90
C GLY A 911 10.51 -9.82 -23.23
N PRO A 912 11.66 -10.28 -23.77
CA PRO A 912 12.35 -9.68 -24.91
C PRO A 912 11.59 -9.77 -26.25
N LYS A 913 10.56 -10.63 -26.34
CA LYS A 913 9.69 -10.75 -27.52
C LYS A 913 8.52 -9.76 -27.50
N ALA A 914 8.32 -9.01 -26.41
CA ALA A 914 7.19 -8.10 -26.25
C ALA A 914 7.39 -6.79 -27.02
N SER A 915 6.29 -6.19 -27.49
CA SER A 915 6.22 -4.90 -28.19
C SER A 915 6.49 -3.67 -27.29
N MET A 916 6.98 -3.89 -26.06
CA MET A 916 7.17 -2.86 -25.03
C MET A 916 8.42 -2.02 -25.26
N ASN A 917 8.43 -0.83 -24.65
CA ASN A 917 9.62 0.02 -24.59
C ASN A 917 10.79 -0.71 -23.90
N LYS A 918 12.01 -0.24 -24.21
CA LYS A 918 13.21 -0.65 -23.49
C LYS A 918 13.09 -0.28 -22.02
N ALA A 919 13.51 -1.20 -21.15
CA ALA A 919 13.63 -0.96 -19.71
C ALA A 919 14.52 0.25 -19.44
N GLN A 920 14.16 1.04 -18.43
CA GLN A 920 14.72 2.36 -18.16
C GLN A 920 15.78 2.27 -17.05
N THR A 921 16.82 3.10 -17.06
CA THR A 921 17.74 3.19 -15.92
C THR A 921 17.12 4.03 -14.79
N PHE A 922 17.67 3.97 -13.57
CA PHE A 922 17.28 4.86 -12.49
C PHE A 922 17.45 6.35 -12.86
N SER A 923 18.53 6.69 -13.54
CA SER A 923 18.77 8.06 -14.01
C SER A 923 17.70 8.51 -15.01
N ASP A 924 17.35 7.67 -15.98
CA ASP A 924 16.31 7.98 -16.97
C ASP A 924 14.95 8.18 -16.29
N PHE A 925 14.64 7.31 -15.32
CA PHE A 925 13.39 7.39 -14.56
C PHE A 925 13.31 8.67 -13.73
N ILE A 926 14.38 9.09 -13.06
CA ILE A 926 14.42 10.34 -12.28
C ILE A 926 14.16 11.55 -13.18
N GLU A 927 14.83 11.64 -14.33
CA GLU A 927 14.62 12.74 -15.28
C GLU A 927 13.21 12.72 -15.88
N TRP A 928 12.66 11.53 -16.09
CA TRP A 928 11.29 11.35 -16.53
C TRP A 928 10.27 11.82 -15.49
N VAL A 929 10.42 11.43 -14.21
CA VAL A 929 9.57 11.90 -13.10
C VAL A 929 9.59 13.42 -13.02
N LYS A 930 10.77 14.06 -13.06
CA LYS A 930 10.88 15.52 -13.03
C LYS A 930 10.17 16.18 -14.20
N SER A 931 10.37 15.66 -15.41
CA SER A 931 9.79 16.21 -16.64
C SER A 931 8.26 16.07 -16.64
N LEU A 932 7.76 14.90 -16.26
CA LEU A 932 6.34 14.60 -16.21
C LEU A 932 5.64 15.37 -15.09
N TRP A 933 6.25 15.48 -13.91
CA TRP A 933 5.72 16.29 -12.81
C TRP A 933 5.69 17.77 -13.16
N LYS A 934 6.74 18.29 -13.80
CA LYS A 934 6.76 19.68 -14.31
C LYS A 934 5.63 19.91 -15.32
N ALA A 935 5.42 18.98 -16.26
CA ALA A 935 4.31 19.06 -17.20
C ALA A 935 2.94 19.02 -16.50
N ALA A 936 2.75 18.14 -15.51
CA ALA A 936 1.54 18.07 -14.70
C ALA A 936 1.24 19.40 -13.99
N LYS A 937 2.26 20.04 -13.40
CA LYS A 937 2.12 21.35 -12.73
C LYS A 937 1.73 22.48 -13.70
N HIS A 938 2.24 22.45 -14.93
CA HIS A 938 1.91 23.45 -15.96
C HIS A 938 0.55 23.23 -16.60
N GLU A 939 -0.07 22.07 -16.45
CA GLU A 939 -1.30 21.79 -17.15
C GLU A 939 -2.50 22.56 -16.60
N LYS A 940 -3.20 23.24 -17.52
CA LYS A 940 -4.29 24.18 -17.19
C LYS A 940 -5.64 23.71 -17.68
N PHE A 941 -5.68 22.98 -18.78
CA PHE A 941 -6.92 22.75 -19.53
C PHE A 941 -7.55 21.38 -19.28
N ILE A 942 -6.77 20.30 -19.23
CA ILE A 942 -7.36 18.94 -19.15
C ILE A 942 -7.86 18.62 -17.73
N PHE A 943 -7.18 19.14 -16.70
CA PHE A 943 -7.48 18.78 -15.32
C PHE A 943 -8.65 19.55 -14.70
N SER A 944 -9.07 20.66 -15.30
CA SER A 944 -10.16 21.51 -14.80
C SER A 944 -11.57 21.02 -15.17
N PHE A 945 -11.68 20.03 -16.06
CA PHE A 945 -12.97 19.49 -16.49
C PHE A 945 -13.26 18.14 -15.84
N ARG A 946 -14.45 18.04 -15.25
CA ARG A 946 -14.95 16.81 -14.63
C ARG A 946 -15.25 15.70 -15.65
N ASN A 947 -15.64 16.07 -16.87
CA ASN A 947 -15.97 15.15 -17.96
C ASN A 947 -15.75 15.85 -19.33
N SER A 948 -15.36 15.08 -20.34
CA SER A 948 -15.30 15.43 -21.77
C SER A 948 -16.52 16.17 -22.29
N LEU A 949 -17.72 15.85 -21.82
CA LEU A 949 -18.94 16.54 -22.21
C LEU A 949 -18.91 18.01 -21.78
N VAL A 950 -18.42 18.29 -20.56
CA VAL A 950 -18.22 19.66 -20.06
C VAL A 950 -17.13 20.35 -20.88
N ALA A 951 -16.03 19.65 -21.17
CA ALA A 951 -14.93 20.21 -21.94
C ALA A 951 -15.33 20.52 -23.40
N GLN A 952 -16.12 19.65 -24.04
CA GLN A 952 -16.65 19.87 -25.39
C GLN A 952 -17.67 21.00 -25.43
N ALA A 953 -18.59 21.05 -24.46
CA ALA A 953 -19.54 22.14 -24.35
C ALA A 953 -18.80 23.47 -24.14
N TYR A 954 -17.79 23.50 -23.27
CA TYR A 954 -16.96 24.68 -23.03
C TYR A 954 -16.18 25.09 -24.28
N GLN A 955 -15.55 24.15 -24.99
CA GLN A 955 -14.83 24.43 -26.24
C GLN A 955 -15.75 25.01 -27.31
N LYS A 956 -16.97 24.47 -27.45
CA LYS A 956 -17.99 25.00 -28.37
C LYS A 956 -18.39 26.42 -28.00
N LEU A 957 -18.69 26.67 -26.72
CA LEU A 957 -18.98 28.01 -26.22
C LEU A 957 -17.82 28.96 -26.52
N SER A 958 -16.59 28.55 -26.22
CA SER A 958 -15.38 29.34 -26.49
C SER A 958 -15.22 29.67 -27.97
N MET A 959 -15.42 28.71 -28.87
CA MET A 959 -15.38 28.96 -30.33
C MET A 959 -16.46 29.96 -30.78
N ARG A 960 -17.69 29.81 -30.28
CA ARG A 960 -18.79 30.75 -30.58
C ARG A 960 -18.48 32.14 -30.03
N PHE A 961 -17.96 32.21 -28.81
CA PHE A 961 -17.58 33.45 -28.15
C PHE A 961 -16.46 34.17 -28.90
N SER A 962 -15.41 33.47 -29.34
CA SER A 962 -14.35 34.06 -30.17
C SER A 962 -14.89 34.60 -31.50
N GLN A 963 -15.89 33.94 -32.10
CA GLN A 963 -16.55 34.46 -33.29
C GLN A 963 -17.28 35.78 -32.99
N TRP A 964 -18.03 35.84 -31.88
CA TRP A 964 -18.74 37.05 -31.46
C TRP A 964 -17.78 38.18 -31.09
N GLU A 965 -16.67 37.86 -30.41
CA GLU A 965 -15.60 38.81 -30.09
C GLU A 965 -14.98 39.39 -31.37
N TRP A 966 -14.76 38.55 -32.38
CA TRP A 966 -14.27 39.01 -33.68
C TRP A 966 -15.28 39.90 -34.39
N ASP A 967 -16.57 39.56 -34.37
CA ASP A 967 -17.63 40.36 -34.97
C ASP A 967 -17.74 41.74 -34.29
N PHE A 968 -17.69 41.79 -32.95
CA PHE A 968 -17.67 43.04 -32.18
C PHE A 968 -16.41 43.87 -32.51
N THR A 969 -15.24 43.24 -32.47
CA THR A 969 -13.97 43.89 -32.79
C THR A 969 -13.98 44.47 -34.21
N LYS A 970 -14.50 43.71 -35.18
CA LYS A 970 -14.64 44.15 -36.58
C LYS A 970 -15.57 45.35 -36.73
N ALA A 971 -16.70 45.37 -36.03
CA ALA A 971 -17.64 46.49 -36.06
C ALA A 971 -16.97 47.79 -35.56
N VAL A 972 -16.23 47.71 -34.44
CA VAL A 972 -15.49 48.85 -33.90
C VAL A 972 -14.37 49.29 -34.86
N TYR A 973 -13.61 48.35 -35.44
CA TYR A 973 -12.56 48.71 -36.41
C TYR A 973 -13.10 49.33 -37.70
N SER A 974 -14.27 48.89 -38.16
CA SER A 974 -14.95 49.52 -39.31
C SER A 974 -15.28 50.97 -38.98
N TRP A 975 -15.90 51.22 -37.82
CA TRP A 975 -16.19 52.58 -37.38
C TRP A 975 -14.92 53.42 -37.24
N VAL A 976 -13.87 52.90 -36.59
CA VAL A 976 -12.58 53.62 -36.48
C VAL A 976 -12.05 53.99 -37.86
N SER A 977 -12.09 53.07 -38.84
CA SER A 977 -11.61 53.33 -40.20
C SER A 977 -12.43 54.42 -40.91
N ASP A 978 -13.75 54.34 -40.81
CA ASP A 978 -14.68 55.30 -41.41
C ASP A 978 -14.52 56.69 -40.78
N THR A 979 -14.44 56.76 -39.45
CA THR A 979 -14.20 57.99 -38.71
C THR A 979 -12.84 58.59 -39.01
N GLU A 980 -11.78 57.79 -39.10
CA GLU A 980 -10.46 58.29 -39.49
C GLU A 980 -10.45 58.83 -40.93
N MET A 981 -11.21 58.23 -41.84
CA MET A 981 -11.38 58.74 -43.21
C MET A 981 -12.13 60.07 -43.20
N GLN A 982 -13.19 60.20 -42.40
CA GLN A 982 -13.93 61.45 -42.22
C GLN A 982 -13.03 62.55 -41.64
N ILE A 983 -12.22 62.23 -40.63
CA ILE A 983 -11.27 63.18 -40.01
C ILE A 983 -10.24 63.67 -41.04
N ARG A 984 -9.67 62.77 -41.84
CA ARG A 984 -8.67 63.14 -42.88
C ARG A 984 -9.24 64.09 -43.93
N ASN A 985 -10.54 64.08 -44.17
CA ASN A 985 -11.24 64.89 -45.15
C ASN A 985 -11.87 66.18 -44.57
N LEU A 986 -11.65 66.51 -43.30
CA LEU A 986 -12.18 67.73 -42.66
C LEU A 986 -11.57 69.00 -43.27
N SER A 987 -12.42 69.99 -43.60
CA SER A 987 -12.01 71.31 -44.06
C SER A 987 -11.63 72.25 -42.90
N PRO A 988 -10.82 73.30 -43.15
CA PRO A 988 -10.34 74.22 -42.11
C PRO A 988 -11.44 74.94 -41.31
N ASP A 989 -12.62 75.13 -41.91
CA ASP A 989 -13.73 75.93 -41.35
C ASP A 989 -14.65 75.15 -40.40
N THR A 990 -14.53 73.81 -40.34
CA THR A 990 -15.46 72.94 -39.59
C THR A 990 -14.94 72.56 -38.20
N LEU A 991 -13.80 73.11 -37.77
CA LEU A 991 -13.17 72.83 -36.47
C LEU A 991 -13.81 73.67 -35.34
N GLN A 992 -15.09 73.45 -35.04
CA GLN A 992 -15.58 73.72 -33.69
C GLN A 992 -15.21 72.51 -32.81
N GLU A 993 -14.24 72.73 -31.92
CA GLU A 993 -13.51 71.67 -31.16
C GLU A 993 -14.42 70.73 -30.34
N ASP A 994 -15.59 71.19 -29.91
CA ASP A 994 -16.43 70.45 -28.97
C ASP A 994 -17.56 69.65 -29.61
N ALA A 995 -18.15 70.13 -30.71
CA ALA A 995 -19.36 69.52 -31.29
C ALA A 995 -19.05 68.24 -32.09
N PHE A 996 -18.00 68.24 -32.91
CA PHE A 996 -17.63 67.06 -33.70
C PHE A 996 -17.05 65.93 -32.82
N THR A 997 -16.21 66.30 -31.86
CA THR A 997 -15.60 65.38 -30.89
C THR A 997 -16.64 64.74 -29.98
N SER A 998 -17.63 65.51 -29.52
CA SER A 998 -18.72 64.97 -28.70
C SER A 998 -19.65 64.07 -29.51
N TYR A 999 -19.97 64.44 -30.76
CA TYR A 999 -20.77 63.61 -31.66
C TYR A 999 -20.13 62.23 -31.92
N GLN A 1000 -18.85 62.21 -32.32
CA GLN A 1000 -18.10 60.96 -32.57
C GLN A 1000 -17.95 60.11 -31.30
N LYS A 1001 -17.73 60.73 -30.13
CA LYS A 1001 -17.69 60.01 -28.85
C LYS A 1001 -19.04 59.38 -28.49
N ASN A 1002 -20.14 60.11 -28.70
CA ASN A 1002 -21.48 59.59 -28.46
C ASN A 1002 -21.85 58.46 -29.43
N GLU A 1003 -21.43 58.57 -30.69
CA GLU A 1003 -21.61 57.51 -31.70
C GLU A 1003 -20.81 56.25 -31.34
N LEU A 1004 -19.55 56.39 -30.92
CA LEU A 1004 -18.73 55.28 -30.42
C LEU A 1004 -19.37 54.61 -29.20
N GLN A 1005 -19.86 55.40 -28.23
CA GLN A 1005 -20.53 54.84 -27.05
C GLN A 1005 -21.82 54.12 -27.40
N SER A 1006 -22.60 54.64 -28.35
CA SER A 1006 -23.80 53.98 -28.87
C SER A 1006 -23.47 52.65 -29.56
N LEU A 1007 -22.44 52.62 -30.42
CA LEU A 1007 -21.97 51.41 -31.09
C LEU A 1007 -21.49 50.35 -30.10
N LEU A 1008 -20.63 50.74 -29.16
CA LEU A 1008 -20.11 49.86 -28.11
C LEU A 1008 -21.23 49.29 -27.24
N HIS A 1009 -22.23 50.10 -26.90
CA HIS A 1009 -23.38 49.64 -26.13
C HIS A 1009 -24.23 48.64 -26.93
N ASN A 1010 -24.52 48.93 -28.20
CA ASN A 1010 -25.34 48.08 -29.05
C ASN A 1010 -24.68 46.73 -29.34
N GLU A 1011 -23.39 46.71 -29.69
CA GLU A 1011 -22.65 45.46 -29.94
C GLU A 1011 -22.43 44.67 -28.63
N LYS A 1012 -22.22 45.34 -27.49
CA LYS A 1012 -22.22 44.67 -26.17
C LYS A 1012 -23.55 43.98 -25.89
N GLU A 1013 -24.67 44.68 -26.02
CA GLU A 1013 -26.01 44.13 -25.78
C GLU A 1013 -26.32 42.97 -26.72
N LYS A 1014 -25.92 43.08 -27.99
CA LYS A 1014 -26.04 42.00 -28.97
C LYS A 1014 -25.22 40.78 -28.58
N MET A 1015 -23.97 40.96 -28.14
CA MET A 1015 -23.11 39.87 -27.68
C MET A 1015 -23.65 39.21 -26.39
N LEU A 1016 -24.18 40.00 -25.45
CA LEU A 1016 -24.84 39.48 -24.24
C LEU A 1016 -26.11 38.69 -24.57
N LYS A 1017 -26.93 39.16 -25.51
CA LYS A 1017 -28.10 38.41 -25.99
C LYS A 1017 -27.73 37.11 -26.69
N LEU A 1018 -26.68 37.11 -27.50
CA LEU A 1018 -26.17 35.88 -28.14
C LEU A 1018 -25.68 34.87 -27.09
N LEU A 1019 -25.02 35.36 -26.03
CA LEU A 1019 -24.62 34.55 -24.89
C LEU A 1019 -25.83 33.99 -24.14
N GLU A 1020 -26.85 34.80 -23.84
CA GLU A 1020 -28.08 34.36 -23.17
C GLU A 1020 -28.85 33.32 -24.00
N ASN A 1021 -29.06 33.59 -25.29
CA ASN A 1021 -29.73 32.66 -26.20
C ASN A 1021 -28.98 31.32 -26.28
N TYR A 1022 -27.65 31.32 -26.23
CA TYR A 1022 -26.86 30.08 -26.23
C TYR A 1022 -27.15 29.22 -24.99
N PHE A 1023 -27.46 29.85 -23.84
CA PHE A 1023 -27.81 29.14 -22.61
C PHE A 1023 -29.30 28.75 -22.51
N GLU A 1024 -30.18 29.39 -23.29
CA GLU A 1024 -31.63 29.13 -23.32
C GLU A 1024 -32.05 28.12 -24.41
N ASP A 1025 -31.14 27.77 -25.33
CA ASP A 1025 -31.41 26.85 -26.43
C ASP A 1025 -31.43 25.38 -25.93
N ASP A 1026 -32.63 24.84 -25.67
CA ASP A 1026 -32.89 23.46 -25.22
C ASP A 1026 -32.45 22.38 -26.23
N SER A 1027 -32.01 22.76 -27.44
CA SER A 1027 -31.56 21.82 -28.47
C SER A 1027 -30.19 21.20 -28.22
N GLU A 1028 -29.32 21.83 -27.40
CA GLU A 1028 -28.02 21.27 -27.01
C GLU A 1028 -28.06 20.68 -25.58
N SER A 1029 -28.19 19.35 -25.49
CA SER A 1029 -28.34 18.60 -24.22
C SER A 1029 -27.21 18.77 -23.19
N SER A 1030 -26.14 19.48 -23.50
CA SER A 1030 -24.94 19.67 -22.65
C SER A 1030 -24.75 21.10 -22.10
N VAL A 1031 -25.61 22.05 -22.45
CA VAL A 1031 -25.46 23.48 -22.06
C VAL A 1031 -25.55 23.70 -20.54
N HIS A 1032 -26.45 22.97 -19.87
CA HIS A 1032 -26.58 23.00 -18.41
C HIS A 1032 -25.28 22.63 -17.66
N LEU A 1033 -24.36 21.90 -18.29
CA LEU A 1033 -23.10 21.48 -17.67
C LEU A 1033 -22.07 22.61 -17.55
N ILE A 1034 -22.23 23.69 -18.32
CA ILE A 1034 -21.28 24.82 -18.38
C ILE A 1034 -21.87 26.14 -17.89
N GLU A 1035 -23.06 26.09 -17.27
CA GLU A 1035 -23.79 27.26 -16.79
C GLU A 1035 -22.97 28.12 -15.79
N ARG A 1036 -22.10 27.49 -15.00
CA ARG A 1036 -21.17 28.20 -14.09
C ARG A 1036 -20.26 29.21 -14.78
N TYR A 1037 -19.93 29.00 -16.05
CA TYR A 1037 -19.05 29.88 -16.83
C TYR A 1037 -19.78 31.07 -17.45
N LYS A 1038 -21.12 31.12 -17.37
CA LYS A 1038 -21.94 32.20 -17.94
C LYS A 1038 -21.52 33.57 -17.41
N GLU A 1039 -21.32 33.70 -16.10
CA GLU A 1039 -20.91 34.97 -15.50
C GLU A 1039 -19.46 35.35 -15.81
N GLU A 1040 -18.56 34.37 -15.93
CA GLU A 1040 -17.18 34.64 -16.37
C GLU A 1040 -17.15 35.26 -17.77
N TYR A 1041 -17.91 34.68 -18.72
CA TYR A 1041 -18.00 35.23 -20.07
C TYR A 1041 -18.72 36.58 -20.13
N ARG A 1042 -19.70 36.85 -19.24
CA ARG A 1042 -20.30 38.19 -19.10
C ARG A 1042 -19.25 39.23 -18.71
N VAL A 1043 -18.39 38.91 -17.74
CA VAL A 1043 -17.26 39.76 -17.35
C VAL A 1043 -16.27 39.95 -18.51
N CYS A 1044 -16.01 38.92 -19.32
CA CYS A 1044 -15.17 39.04 -20.52
C CYS A 1044 -15.77 40.01 -21.55
N VAL A 1045 -17.09 40.02 -21.77
CA VAL A 1045 -17.75 40.99 -22.67
C VAL A 1045 -17.56 42.42 -22.16
N ASP A 1046 -17.69 42.64 -20.85
CA ASP A 1046 -17.42 43.95 -20.24
C ASP A 1046 -15.97 44.40 -20.40
N PHE A 1047 -15.02 43.47 -20.23
CA PHE A 1047 -13.61 43.74 -20.43
C PHE A 1047 -13.31 44.11 -21.90
N LEU A 1048 -13.80 43.32 -22.85
CA LEU A 1048 -13.66 43.57 -24.28
C LEU A 1048 -14.20 44.94 -24.68
N LYS A 1049 -15.39 45.31 -24.17
CA LYS A 1049 -15.99 46.63 -24.41
C LYS A 1049 -15.08 47.76 -23.95
N ASN A 1050 -14.52 47.65 -22.74
CA ASN A 1050 -13.61 48.66 -22.18
C ASN A 1050 -12.27 48.74 -22.95
N GLU A 1051 -11.75 47.60 -23.40
CA GLU A 1051 -10.53 47.53 -24.20
C GLU A 1051 -10.72 48.18 -25.57
N LEU A 1052 -11.80 47.82 -26.28
CA LEU A 1052 -12.15 48.40 -27.58
C LEU A 1052 -12.43 49.90 -27.46
N GLU A 1053 -13.13 50.34 -26.41
CA GLU A 1053 -13.38 51.76 -26.12
C GLU A 1053 -12.07 52.55 -25.99
N ARG A 1054 -11.12 52.03 -25.21
CA ARG A 1054 -9.82 52.65 -25.01
C ARG A 1054 -9.01 52.70 -26.30
N ASN A 1055 -8.98 51.60 -27.07
CA ASN A 1055 -8.23 51.53 -28.32
C ASN A 1055 -8.81 52.46 -29.39
N ALA A 1056 -10.13 52.46 -29.58
CA ALA A 1056 -10.82 53.33 -30.53
C ALA A 1056 -10.65 54.82 -30.16
N THR A 1057 -10.82 55.16 -28.87
CA THR A 1057 -10.64 56.55 -28.38
C THR A 1057 -9.22 57.04 -28.59
N ASN A 1058 -8.21 56.19 -28.34
CA ASN A 1058 -6.81 56.54 -28.58
C ASN A 1058 -6.50 56.75 -30.07
N SER A 1059 -6.98 55.88 -30.95
CA SER A 1059 -6.80 56.03 -32.40
C SER A 1059 -7.48 57.30 -32.90
N PHE A 1060 -8.73 57.51 -32.50
CA PHE A 1060 -9.51 58.71 -32.81
C PHE A 1060 -8.77 59.99 -32.38
N ASN A 1061 -8.35 60.08 -31.11
CA ASN A 1061 -7.66 61.26 -30.60
C ASN A 1061 -6.35 61.51 -31.34
N LYS A 1062 -5.58 60.46 -31.64
CA LYS A 1062 -4.31 60.59 -32.36
C LYS A 1062 -4.53 61.08 -33.79
N THR A 1063 -5.47 60.50 -34.52
CA THR A 1063 -5.79 60.90 -35.89
C THR A 1063 -6.36 62.32 -35.96
N PHE A 1064 -7.21 62.68 -35.00
CA PHE A 1064 -7.74 64.04 -34.87
C PHE A 1064 -6.64 65.07 -34.59
N GLN A 1065 -5.75 64.80 -33.62
CA GLN A 1065 -4.61 65.67 -33.34
C GLN A 1065 -3.72 65.82 -34.57
N ASN A 1066 -3.38 64.74 -35.26
CA ASN A 1066 -2.55 64.79 -36.47
C ASN A 1066 -3.18 65.66 -37.58
N GLN A 1067 -4.49 65.57 -37.79
CA GLN A 1067 -5.18 66.43 -38.75
C GLN A 1067 -5.18 67.89 -38.32
N LYS A 1068 -5.37 68.17 -37.01
CA LYS A 1068 -5.29 69.52 -36.45
C LYS A 1068 -3.91 70.13 -36.67
N TRP A 1069 -2.84 69.36 -36.40
CA TRP A 1069 -1.46 69.77 -36.69
C TRP A 1069 -1.26 70.06 -38.18
N LYS A 1070 -1.75 69.17 -39.06
CA LYS A 1070 -1.65 69.35 -40.52
C LYS A 1070 -2.32 70.65 -41.00
N ILE A 1071 -3.54 70.93 -40.54
CA ILE A 1071 -4.28 72.14 -40.91
C ILE A 1071 -3.60 73.39 -40.34
N ASN A 1072 -3.10 73.35 -39.10
CA ASN A 1072 -2.39 74.47 -38.51
C ASN A 1072 -1.08 74.79 -39.26
N ILE A 1073 -0.31 73.75 -39.64
CA ILE A 1073 0.88 73.91 -40.47
C ILE A 1073 0.53 74.53 -41.82
N GLN A 1074 -0.55 74.07 -42.47
CA GLN A 1074 -1.00 74.65 -43.74
C GLN A 1074 -1.38 76.12 -43.61
N ARG A 1075 -2.11 76.52 -42.55
CA ARG A 1075 -2.44 77.95 -42.32
C ARG A 1075 -1.20 78.81 -42.09
N VAL A 1076 -0.19 78.28 -41.40
CA VAL A 1076 1.09 78.98 -41.22
C VAL A 1076 1.76 79.16 -42.58
N LEU A 1077 1.83 78.09 -43.39
CA LEU A 1077 2.40 78.17 -44.75
C LEU A 1077 1.66 79.20 -45.61
N ASP A 1078 0.33 79.18 -45.64
CA ASP A 1078 -0.48 80.10 -46.43
C ASP A 1078 -0.28 81.56 -45.96
N LYS A 1079 -0.27 81.81 -44.65
CA LYS A 1079 0.00 83.14 -44.05
C LYS A 1079 1.38 83.67 -44.44
N TYR A 1080 2.43 82.85 -44.34
CA TYR A 1080 3.78 83.27 -44.69
C TYR A 1080 3.98 83.41 -46.21
N GLN A 1081 3.24 82.63 -47.01
CA GLN A 1081 3.16 82.83 -48.45
C GLN A 1081 2.54 84.19 -48.79
N GLU A 1082 1.42 84.57 -48.16
CA GLU A 1082 0.82 85.91 -48.33
C GLU A 1082 1.76 87.04 -47.87
N ILE A 1083 2.50 86.84 -46.78
CA ILE A 1083 3.52 87.80 -46.31
C ILE A 1083 4.65 87.95 -47.33
N LEU A 1084 5.15 86.85 -47.90
CA LEU A 1084 6.17 86.89 -48.94
C LEU A 1084 5.64 87.56 -50.22
N GLU A 1085 4.45 87.18 -50.67
CA GLU A 1085 3.80 87.77 -51.85
C GLU A 1085 3.59 89.27 -51.67
N SER A 1086 3.10 89.73 -50.50
CA SER A 1086 2.92 91.15 -50.22
C SER A 1086 4.24 91.92 -50.12
N LYS A 1087 5.30 91.34 -49.52
CA LYS A 1087 6.65 91.96 -49.50
C LYS A 1087 7.25 92.06 -50.90
N VAL A 1088 7.09 91.03 -51.74
CA VAL A 1088 7.54 91.03 -53.14
C VAL A 1088 6.77 92.05 -53.98
N ILE A 1089 5.44 92.14 -53.81
CA ILE A 1089 4.61 93.15 -54.49
C ILE A 1089 5.02 94.58 -54.06
N ASN A 1090 5.31 94.79 -52.78
CA ASN A 1090 5.80 96.09 -52.29
C ASN A 1090 7.17 96.46 -52.89
N LEU A 1091 8.10 95.50 -53.06
CA LEU A 1091 9.34 95.76 -53.78
C LEU A 1091 9.08 96.14 -55.24
N LEU A 1092 8.23 95.39 -55.94
CA LEU A 1092 7.87 95.69 -57.33
C LEU A 1092 7.26 97.09 -57.49
N GLY A 1093 6.43 97.52 -56.53
CA GLY A 1093 5.88 98.87 -56.48
C GLY A 1093 6.96 99.95 -56.26
N LYS A 1094 7.86 99.73 -55.30
CA LYS A 1094 8.93 100.68 -54.95
C LYS A 1094 9.90 100.93 -56.11
N TYR A 1095 10.25 99.90 -56.86
CA TYR A 1095 11.16 100.00 -58.02
C TYR A 1095 10.45 100.42 -59.32
N GLY A 1096 9.12 100.27 -59.41
CA GLY A 1096 8.33 100.79 -60.52
C GLY A 1096 8.26 102.32 -60.59
N GLU A 1097 8.34 103.01 -59.43
CA GLU A 1097 8.30 104.47 -59.34
C GLU A 1097 9.67 105.14 -59.61
N GLU A 1098 10.80 104.43 -59.45
CA GLU A 1098 12.16 104.99 -59.57
C GLU A 1098 12.82 104.85 -60.97
N ARG A 1099 12.21 104.14 -61.93
CA ARG A 1099 12.77 103.86 -63.29
C ARG A 1099 14.26 103.45 -63.28
N CYS A 1100 14.65 102.55 -62.39
CA CYS A 1100 15.99 101.97 -62.36
C CYS A 1100 15.94 100.51 -62.87
N GLU A 1101 16.70 100.17 -63.92
CA GLU A 1101 16.94 98.77 -64.31
C GLU A 1101 17.93 98.14 -63.32
N MET A 1102 17.50 97.12 -62.58
CA MET A 1102 18.33 96.37 -61.64
C MET A 1102 19.11 95.28 -62.37
N SER A 1103 20.38 95.07 -62.00
CA SER A 1103 21.13 93.87 -62.39
C SER A 1103 20.66 92.65 -61.57
N ASP A 1104 20.60 91.47 -62.17
CA ASP A 1104 20.18 90.21 -61.53
C ASP A 1104 20.85 89.95 -60.16
N THR A 1105 22.13 90.30 -60.01
CA THR A 1105 22.88 90.18 -58.76
C THR A 1105 22.31 91.00 -57.60
N LYS A 1106 21.66 92.13 -57.88
CA LYS A 1106 21.12 93.04 -56.85
C LYS A 1106 19.69 92.65 -56.45
N LEU A 1107 18.96 91.99 -57.36
CA LEU A 1107 17.67 91.36 -57.11
C LEU A 1107 17.82 90.14 -56.19
N GLU A 1108 18.86 89.33 -56.41
CA GLU A 1108 19.20 88.22 -55.51
C GLU A 1108 19.55 88.71 -54.10
N GLU A 1109 20.34 89.77 -53.95
CA GLU A 1109 20.69 90.32 -52.64
C GLU A 1109 19.46 90.83 -51.85
N GLU A 1110 18.57 91.57 -52.51
CA GLU A 1110 17.33 92.07 -51.88
C GLU A 1110 16.36 90.93 -51.54
N PHE A 1111 16.23 89.93 -52.40
CA PHE A 1111 15.43 88.74 -52.11
C PHE A 1111 15.99 87.95 -50.92
N GLU A 1112 17.31 87.77 -50.84
CA GLU A 1112 17.98 87.09 -49.74
C GLU A 1112 17.77 87.81 -48.39
N VAL A 1113 17.70 89.14 -48.39
CA VAL A 1113 17.35 89.92 -47.18
C VAL A 1113 15.90 89.65 -46.75
N ILE A 1114 14.94 89.74 -47.67
CA ILE A 1114 13.52 89.47 -47.39
C ILE A 1114 13.32 88.03 -46.92
N TRP A 1115 14.02 87.09 -47.54
CA TRP A 1115 13.99 85.68 -47.21
C TRP A 1115 14.55 85.43 -45.80
N LYS A 1116 15.72 85.98 -45.47
CA LYS A 1116 16.33 85.84 -44.13
C LYS A 1116 15.47 86.45 -43.02
N GLU A 1117 14.90 87.64 -43.24
CA GLU A 1117 14.00 88.26 -42.26
C GLU A 1117 12.74 87.42 -42.05
N THR A 1118 12.10 86.98 -43.13
CA THR A 1118 10.85 86.20 -43.05
C THR A 1118 11.09 84.81 -42.44
N MET A 1119 12.26 84.20 -42.67
CA MET A 1119 12.67 82.94 -42.03
C MET A 1119 13.01 83.11 -40.55
N SER A 1120 13.56 84.27 -40.14
CA SER A 1120 13.81 84.57 -38.73
C SER A 1120 12.50 84.75 -37.94
N ASP A 1121 11.50 85.39 -38.54
CA ASP A 1121 10.16 85.55 -37.94
C ASP A 1121 9.42 84.21 -37.82
N LEU A 1122 9.56 83.32 -38.82
CA LEU A 1122 9.01 81.97 -38.81
C LEU A 1122 9.57 81.12 -37.65
N GLN A 1123 10.86 81.27 -37.32
CA GLN A 1123 11.51 80.56 -36.20
C GLN A 1123 11.03 81.05 -34.81
N ALA A 1124 10.39 82.21 -34.72
CA ALA A 1124 9.89 82.78 -33.47
C ALA A 1124 8.43 82.38 -33.14
N GLU A 1125 7.71 81.69 -34.04
CA GLU A 1125 6.35 81.21 -33.76
C GLU A 1125 6.35 79.99 -32.81
N PRO A 1126 5.55 80.00 -31.72
CA PRO A 1126 5.55 78.95 -30.69
C PRO A 1126 5.30 77.53 -31.22
N LEU A 1127 4.59 77.39 -32.34
CA LEU A 1127 4.20 76.12 -32.96
C LEU A 1127 5.38 75.31 -33.52
N LEU A 1128 6.46 75.97 -33.96
CA LEU A 1128 7.67 75.28 -34.43
C LEU A 1128 8.64 74.93 -33.30
N SER A 1129 8.56 75.62 -32.16
CA SER A 1129 9.38 75.34 -30.96
C SER A 1129 8.92 74.12 -30.15
N ALA A 1130 7.72 73.60 -30.43
CA ALA A 1130 7.10 72.47 -29.74
C ALA A 1130 7.11 71.15 -30.55
N ILE A 1131 7.65 71.18 -31.78
CA ILE A 1131 8.04 70.01 -32.59
C ILE A 1131 9.48 69.68 -32.25
#